data_AF-A0A850NYH0-F1
#
_entry.id   AF-A0A850NYH0-F1
#
_cell.length_a   1.000
_cell.length_b   1.000
_cell.length_c   1.000
_cell.angle_alpha   90.00
_cell.angle_beta   90.00
_cell.angle_gamma   90.00
#
_symmetry.space_group_name_H-M   'P 1'
#
loop_
_entity.id
_entity.type
_entity.pdbx_description
1 polymer ?
#
loop_
_entity_poly.entity_id
_entity_poly.type
_entity_poly.pdbx_seq_one_letter_code
_entity_poly.pdbx_strand_id
1 'polypeptide(L)'
;MPAAGDSGHADTPPSAPAPGTNPVQTVHKDGPASTGSSPVPPAAALLSDAGAPAALVQDLRPPSIVLDGLFQAIGEAHIYTDAKTAADAVPDEAPADLMAEYNVAKLRPDFSLKDFVARHFTLPERKTVSYQRSPDENVRDYINGMWDVLSRPPDTQVAYSSQLPLPYTYVVPGGRFSELYYWDSYFTMIGLYENQKIDLMRDMVRDMASMIDRYGHIPNGSRTYYLSRSQVPFFSLMVDLLAMHDGQVAYTTFLPELQAEYDYWMDGQDSVPPGGAYRHVVRLPDGTVMNRHWDDMDTPRDESYPEDIATAAHSDRPKEEVYRDLRAGSETGWDFSSRWLADGHTLSTIHTTDLLTVELNCMIPHLQQTLAHAYELKGNKEEAARYSRLAQGRIEAMQRVLWDERRAAFIDYDWKKGESTSILSGATVVPLFMQMATPEQAKAVSESVRKNLLKVGGLIATERSGSGQQWDSPNGWAPLQWMAVKGLNQYGYDTLASDIAARWMGRVIGTYEKSGVLLEKYDVVNPFISPKGGKGGGEYPMQIGFGWTNGTLLGLMNRYPQNTRVVLDRNPAADQPSPQPLPPMNAYGVQSDNDALSRYSQPTVILTPRPVAPTPTLPQMSVVGASAPSSATQIPPSTAPAPAPAPAPAQPASAADKTTAATTAPVPSGSETGNAEHHDGMVSTAPVPPQNAPAMPQPAQPTQPASQPPTTTDSSGNNTDGTDRKPAANSSASPPG
;
A
#
# COMPACT_ATOMS: atom_id res chain seq x y z
N MET A 1 -62.32 12.55 -6.89
CA MET A 1 -63.43 11.57 -6.90
C MET A 1 -64.68 12.24 -7.45
N PRO A 2 -65.65 11.52 -8.06
CA PRO A 2 -65.59 10.14 -8.58
C PRO A 2 -65.61 10.10 -10.15
N ALA A 3 -64.93 9.15 -10.79
CA ALA A 3 -65.48 7.90 -11.40
C ALA A 3 -66.40 8.16 -12.61
N ALA A 4 -65.99 7.88 -13.85
CA ALA A 4 -65.96 6.56 -14.54
C ALA A 4 -67.35 6.15 -15.09
N GLY A 5 -67.50 5.69 -16.33
CA GLY A 5 -66.52 5.46 -17.42
C GLY A 5 -67.25 5.24 -18.75
N ASP A 6 -66.54 4.88 -19.83
CA ASP A 6 -67.14 4.59 -21.15
C ASP A 6 -66.43 3.43 -21.88
N SER A 7 -67.09 2.82 -22.87
CA SER A 7 -66.77 1.47 -23.39
C SER A 7 -67.02 1.25 -24.89
N GLY A 8 -66.14 0.49 -25.56
CA GLY A 8 -66.24 0.03 -26.96
C GLY A 8 -64.98 0.41 -27.77
N HIS A 9 -64.17 -0.48 -28.38
CA HIS A 9 -64.41 -1.59 -29.34
C HIS A 9 -65.14 -1.13 -30.62
N ALA A 10 -64.71 -1.43 -31.87
CA ALA A 10 -63.52 -2.13 -32.41
C ALA A 10 -63.16 -1.47 -33.80
N ASP A 11 -62.06 -1.75 -34.52
CA ASP A 11 -61.74 -3.02 -35.18
C ASP A 11 -60.24 -3.26 -35.51
N THR A 12 -59.87 -4.53 -35.35
CA THR A 12 -58.64 -5.31 -35.67
C THR A 12 -58.47 -5.61 -37.19
N PRO A 13 -57.56 -6.50 -37.72
CA PRO A 13 -56.56 -7.46 -37.14
C PRO A 13 -55.18 -7.44 -37.87
N PRO A 14 -54.29 -8.48 -37.81
CA PRO A 14 -54.00 -9.56 -36.83
C PRO A 14 -52.57 -9.40 -36.22
N SER A 15 -51.97 -10.27 -35.37
CA SER A 15 -52.21 -11.65 -34.90
C SER A 15 -51.56 -11.92 -33.53
N ALA A 16 -51.91 -13.05 -32.89
CA ALA A 16 -51.61 -13.45 -31.51
C ALA A 16 -50.15 -13.94 -31.21
N PRO A 17 -49.77 -14.18 -29.92
CA PRO A 17 -48.36 -14.23 -29.46
C PRO A 17 -47.86 -15.59 -28.88
N ALA A 18 -46.55 -15.64 -28.54
CA ALA A 18 -45.84 -16.58 -27.62
C ALA A 18 -45.84 -18.09 -28.02
N PRO A 19 -44.77 -18.90 -27.75
CA PRO A 19 -44.14 -19.10 -26.44
C PRO A 19 -42.60 -19.28 -26.47
N GLY A 20 -41.97 -19.61 -25.32
CA GLY A 20 -40.54 -19.91 -25.21
C GLY A 20 -40.19 -21.41 -25.22
N THR A 21 -38.92 -21.75 -25.48
CA THR A 21 -38.35 -23.11 -25.35
C THR A 21 -36.83 -23.10 -25.12
N ASN A 22 -36.37 -23.93 -24.20
CA ASN A 22 -35.12 -24.72 -24.09
C ASN A 22 -33.86 -24.35 -24.93
N PRO A 23 -32.66 -24.35 -24.32
CA PRO A 23 -31.40 -24.44 -25.04
C PRO A 23 -31.21 -25.84 -25.67
N VAL A 24 -30.66 -25.89 -26.89
CA VAL A 24 -30.48 -27.11 -27.68
C VAL A 24 -29.14 -27.80 -27.38
N GLN A 25 -29.17 -29.12 -27.22
CA GLN A 25 -27.97 -29.97 -27.27
C GLN A 25 -27.41 -30.06 -28.69
N THR A 26 -26.10 -29.89 -28.84
CA THR A 26 -25.35 -30.40 -30.01
C THR A 26 -24.26 -31.35 -29.53
N VAL A 27 -24.26 -32.55 -30.09
CA VAL A 27 -23.32 -33.64 -29.75
C VAL A 27 -22.38 -33.86 -30.93
N HIS A 28 -21.06 -33.77 -30.70
CA HIS A 28 -20.08 -34.39 -31.58
C HIS A 28 -18.94 -35.05 -30.79
N LYS A 29 -19.03 -36.38 -30.77
CA LYS A 29 -18.08 -37.47 -30.47
C LYS A 29 -16.60 -37.19 -30.12
N ASP A 30 -16.20 -37.89 -29.05
CA ASP A 30 -15.04 -38.80 -28.93
C ASP A 30 -13.61 -38.25 -29.12
N GLY A 31 -12.95 -37.99 -27.98
CA GLY A 31 -11.49 -37.93 -27.78
C GLY A 31 -11.14 -38.52 -26.40
N PRO A 32 -9.98 -39.17 -26.19
CA PRO A 32 -9.83 -40.17 -25.13
C PRO A 32 -9.66 -39.58 -23.72
N ALA A 33 -10.16 -40.32 -22.74
CA ALA A 33 -10.00 -40.02 -21.32
C ALA A 33 -8.53 -40.12 -20.88
N SER A 34 -8.04 -39.10 -20.17
CA SER A 34 -6.87 -39.20 -19.31
C SER A 34 -7.33 -39.36 -17.86
N THR A 35 -7.08 -40.54 -17.29
CA THR A 35 -7.42 -40.88 -15.90
C THR A 35 -6.31 -40.41 -14.97
N GLY A 36 -6.59 -39.54 -13.99
CA GLY A 36 -5.55 -39.13 -13.04
C GLY A 36 -5.82 -37.99 -12.05
N SER A 37 -7.06 -37.70 -11.65
CA SER A 37 -7.28 -36.78 -10.52
C SER A 37 -7.34 -37.55 -9.20
N SER A 38 -6.30 -37.43 -8.39
CA SER A 38 -6.34 -37.81 -6.98
C SER A 38 -7.20 -36.81 -6.18
N PRO A 39 -8.00 -37.26 -5.20
CA PRO A 39 -8.80 -36.35 -4.38
C PRO A 39 -7.92 -35.48 -3.47
N VAL A 40 -8.29 -34.21 -3.35
CA VAL A 40 -7.65 -33.21 -2.47
C VAL A 40 -7.92 -33.57 -1.00
N PRO A 41 -6.90 -33.65 -0.12
CA PRO A 41 -7.10 -33.78 1.32
C PRO A 41 -7.63 -32.46 1.91
N PRO A 42 -8.48 -32.48 2.95
CA PRO A 42 -8.90 -31.26 3.64
C PRO A 42 -7.72 -30.59 4.37
N ALA A 43 -7.78 -29.26 4.50
CA ALA A 43 -6.70 -28.40 5.02
C ALA A 43 -6.21 -28.72 6.46
N ALA A 44 -6.93 -29.57 7.20
CA ALA A 44 -6.51 -30.04 8.53
C ALA A 44 -5.29 -31.00 8.53
N ALA A 45 -4.69 -31.30 7.37
CA ALA A 45 -3.52 -32.17 7.23
C ALA A 45 -2.16 -31.45 7.31
N LEU A 46 -2.11 -30.13 7.56
CA LEU A 46 -0.87 -29.35 7.51
C LEU A 46 0.06 -29.47 8.73
N LEU A 47 -0.39 -30.05 9.86
CA LEU A 47 0.45 -30.29 11.04
C LEU A 47 0.18 -31.64 11.71
N SER A 48 0.52 -32.74 11.03
CA SER A 48 0.84 -33.98 11.73
C SER A 48 1.86 -34.81 10.96
N ASP A 49 3.16 -34.60 11.25
CA ASP A 49 4.11 -35.70 11.12
C ASP A 49 5.13 -35.69 12.26
N ALA A 50 5.07 -36.73 13.10
CA ALA A 50 5.97 -36.93 14.23
C ALA A 50 7.31 -37.49 13.71
N GLY A 51 8.09 -36.62 13.09
CA GLY A 51 9.35 -36.97 12.43
C GLY A 51 10.12 -35.79 11.82
N ALA A 52 9.54 -34.59 11.79
CA ALA A 52 10.28 -33.39 11.39
C ALA A 52 11.48 -33.15 12.32
N PRO A 53 12.68 -32.79 11.79
CA PRO A 53 13.75 -32.28 12.63
C PRO A 53 13.22 -31.05 13.40
N ALA A 54 13.68 -30.87 14.64
CA ALA A 54 13.21 -29.79 15.50
C ALA A 54 13.29 -28.45 14.75
N ALA A 55 12.12 -27.89 14.42
CA ALA A 55 12.04 -26.64 13.67
C ALA A 55 12.82 -25.57 14.44
N LEU A 56 13.63 -24.78 13.73
CA LEU A 56 14.34 -23.67 14.36
C LEU A 56 13.27 -22.76 14.98
N VAL A 57 13.41 -22.43 16.26
CA VAL A 57 12.51 -21.45 16.88
C VAL A 57 12.87 -20.10 16.29
N GLN A 58 12.00 -19.53 15.46
CA GLN A 58 12.23 -18.21 14.90
C GLN A 58 12.05 -17.16 15.99
N ASP A 59 13.03 -16.26 16.12
CA ASP A 59 12.83 -15.03 16.88
C ASP A 59 11.97 -14.09 16.04
N LEU A 60 10.74 -13.84 16.49
CA LEU A 60 9.79 -12.96 15.78
C LEU A 60 9.99 -11.48 16.15
N ARG A 61 10.89 -11.16 17.10
CA ARG A 61 11.22 -9.79 17.44
C ARG A 61 12.00 -9.13 16.28
N PRO A 62 11.79 -7.84 16.01
CA PRO A 62 12.48 -7.15 14.92
C PRO A 62 13.98 -6.91 15.24
N PRO A 63 14.85 -6.76 14.23
CA PRO A 63 16.28 -6.45 14.38
C PRO A 63 16.61 -5.38 15.43
N SER A 64 15.86 -4.27 15.45
CA SER A 64 16.01 -3.16 16.39
C SER A 64 15.82 -3.54 17.86
N ILE A 65 15.07 -4.61 18.14
CA ILE A 65 14.80 -5.13 19.49
C ILE A 65 15.74 -6.28 19.87
N VAL A 66 16.13 -7.14 18.92
CA VAL A 66 17.05 -8.26 19.21
C VAL A 66 18.52 -7.84 19.25
N LEU A 67 18.87 -6.72 18.61
CA LEU A 67 20.20 -6.13 18.58
C LEU A 67 20.21 -4.72 19.20
N ASP A 68 19.46 -4.52 20.29
CA ASP A 68 19.28 -3.22 20.95
C ASP A 68 20.62 -2.48 21.17
N GLY A 69 20.67 -1.19 20.83
CA GLY A 69 21.87 -0.36 20.82
C GLY A 69 22.88 -0.67 19.70
N LEU A 70 23.10 -1.94 19.33
CA LEU A 70 23.96 -2.30 18.18
C LEU A 70 23.30 -1.88 16.85
N PHE A 71 22.01 -2.18 16.67
CA PHE A 71 21.25 -1.79 15.48
C PHE A 71 21.22 -0.26 15.30
N GLN A 72 20.98 0.46 16.40
CA GLN A 72 21.07 1.93 16.43
C GLN A 72 22.47 2.40 16.00
N ALA A 73 23.54 1.84 16.56
CA ALA A 73 24.91 2.22 16.20
C ALA A 73 25.23 1.95 14.72
N ILE A 74 24.71 0.86 14.14
CA ILE A 74 24.86 0.54 12.71
C ILE A 74 24.19 1.62 11.84
N GLY A 75 22.98 2.04 12.22
CA GLY A 75 22.24 3.12 11.56
C GLY A 75 22.94 4.47 11.67
N GLU A 76 23.31 4.90 12.89
CA GLU A 76 24.01 6.16 13.15
C GLU A 76 25.36 6.25 12.42
N ALA A 77 26.10 5.15 12.35
CA ALA A 77 27.38 5.09 11.63
C ALA A 77 27.23 5.01 10.09
N HIS A 78 26.00 4.92 9.56
CA HIS A 78 25.70 4.80 8.13
C HIS A 78 26.54 3.70 7.44
N ILE A 79 26.66 2.53 8.08
CA ILE A 79 27.49 1.40 7.59
C ILE A 79 27.04 0.94 6.19
N TYR A 80 25.74 1.06 5.90
CA TYR A 80 25.12 0.76 4.61
C TYR A 80 24.43 2.00 4.04
N THR A 81 24.35 2.09 2.71
CA THR A 81 23.71 3.20 1.98
C THR A 81 22.18 3.11 1.88
N ASP A 82 21.60 1.96 2.25
CA ASP A 82 20.16 1.69 2.31
C ASP A 82 19.91 1.04 3.67
N ALA A 83 19.15 1.69 4.55
CA ALA A 83 18.94 1.26 5.93
C ALA A 83 18.34 -0.16 6.03
N LYS A 84 17.49 -0.56 5.05
CA LYS A 84 16.96 -1.93 4.93
C LYS A 84 18.07 -2.98 4.81
N THR A 85 19.26 -2.64 4.35
CA THR A 85 20.41 -3.56 4.34
C THR A 85 20.82 -4.00 5.75
N ALA A 86 20.68 -3.14 6.76
CA ALA A 86 20.88 -3.51 8.16
C ALA A 86 19.73 -4.38 8.68
N ALA A 87 18.48 -4.05 8.33
CA ALA A 87 17.29 -4.82 8.73
C ALA A 87 17.20 -6.22 8.07
N ASP A 88 17.78 -6.38 6.87
CA ASP A 88 17.85 -7.66 6.17
C ASP A 88 19.08 -8.51 6.56
N ALA A 89 20.07 -7.93 7.24
CA ALA A 89 21.32 -8.62 7.61
C ALA A 89 21.06 -9.72 8.64
N VAL A 90 21.68 -10.88 8.45
CA VAL A 90 21.49 -12.06 9.29
C VAL A 90 22.66 -12.17 10.26
N PRO A 91 22.44 -12.15 11.59
CA PRO A 91 23.46 -12.49 12.57
C PRO A 91 24.03 -13.90 12.32
N ASP A 92 25.35 -14.03 12.31
CA ASP A 92 26.02 -15.33 12.11
C ASP A 92 25.96 -16.23 13.36
N GLU A 93 25.52 -15.68 14.49
CA GLU A 93 25.39 -16.32 15.80
C GLU A 93 24.13 -15.83 16.54
N ALA A 94 23.81 -16.42 17.70
CA ALA A 94 22.62 -16.03 18.45
C ALA A 94 22.69 -14.55 18.89
N PRO A 95 21.63 -13.74 18.73
CA PRO A 95 21.65 -12.32 19.09
C PRO A 95 22.09 -12.05 20.54
N ALA A 96 21.80 -12.94 21.48
CA ALA A 96 22.25 -12.81 22.87
C ALA A 96 23.78 -12.92 23.02
N ASP A 97 24.42 -13.85 22.29
CA ASP A 97 25.87 -14.05 22.31
C ASP A 97 26.58 -12.92 21.54
N LEU A 98 26.05 -12.56 20.37
CA LEU A 98 26.52 -11.42 19.58
C LEU A 98 26.49 -10.10 20.37
N MET A 99 25.40 -9.85 21.10
CA MET A 99 25.26 -8.67 21.94
C MET A 99 26.18 -8.73 23.17
N ALA A 100 26.48 -9.92 23.70
CA ALA A 100 27.48 -10.07 24.75
C ALA A 100 28.89 -9.75 24.24
N GLU A 101 29.28 -10.25 23.06
CA GLU A 101 30.57 -9.88 22.45
C GLU A 101 30.61 -8.38 22.14
N TYR A 102 29.60 -7.82 21.49
CA TYR A 102 29.54 -6.39 21.15
C TYR A 102 29.72 -5.50 22.39
N ASN A 103 29.04 -5.83 23.49
CA ASN A 103 29.10 -5.06 24.73
C ASN A 103 30.50 -5.05 25.38
N VAL A 104 31.31 -6.11 25.18
CA VAL A 104 32.72 -6.15 25.59
C VAL A 104 33.62 -5.47 24.55
N ALA A 105 33.39 -5.78 23.26
CA ALA A 105 34.22 -5.32 22.15
C ALA A 105 34.21 -3.79 22.03
N LYS A 106 33.05 -3.14 22.20
CA LYS A 106 32.87 -1.68 22.07
C LYS A 106 33.60 -0.85 23.13
N LEU A 107 34.09 -1.48 24.20
CA LEU A 107 34.87 -0.84 25.25
C LEU A 107 36.37 -0.79 24.93
N ARG A 108 36.83 -1.45 23.87
CA ARG A 108 38.24 -1.50 23.50
C ARG A 108 38.66 -0.24 22.72
N PRO A 109 39.84 0.36 22.98
CA PRO A 109 40.29 1.56 22.26
C PRO A 109 40.50 1.38 20.74
N ASP A 110 40.67 0.14 20.28
CA ASP A 110 40.85 -0.26 18.88
C ASP A 110 39.55 -0.75 18.21
N PHE A 111 38.39 -0.59 18.86
CA PHE A 111 37.11 -1.06 18.33
C PHE A 111 36.71 -0.33 17.04
N SER A 112 36.39 -1.12 16.01
CA SER A 112 35.81 -0.67 14.74
C SER A 112 34.45 -1.33 14.58
N LEU A 113 33.37 -0.53 14.60
CA LEU A 113 32.01 -1.03 14.38
C LEU A 113 31.87 -1.67 13.01
N LYS A 114 32.51 -1.09 11.98
CA LYS A 114 32.49 -1.63 10.61
C LYS A 114 33.12 -3.02 10.54
N ASP A 115 34.27 -3.21 11.17
CA ASP A 115 34.96 -4.50 11.20
C ASP A 115 34.34 -5.50 12.19
N PHE A 116 33.48 -5.03 13.10
CA PHE A 116 32.58 -5.88 13.87
C PHE A 116 31.44 -6.38 13.00
N VAL A 117 30.66 -5.48 12.40
CA VAL A 117 29.53 -5.84 11.52
C VAL A 117 29.97 -6.78 10.39
N ALA A 118 31.10 -6.50 9.73
CA ALA A 118 31.62 -7.34 8.65
C ALA A 118 32.14 -8.74 9.07
N ARG A 119 32.19 -9.05 10.37
CA ARG A 119 32.62 -10.36 10.91
C ARG A 119 31.51 -11.21 11.51
N HIS A 120 30.36 -10.61 11.84
CA HIS A 120 29.27 -11.26 12.59
C HIS A 120 27.91 -11.18 11.88
N PHE A 121 27.85 -10.66 10.65
CA PHE A 121 26.63 -10.57 9.86
C PHE A 121 26.86 -11.05 8.42
N THR A 122 26.07 -12.04 8.02
CA THR A 122 25.87 -12.41 6.62
C THR A 122 24.86 -11.47 5.99
N LEU A 123 25.25 -10.78 4.92
CA LEU A 123 24.31 -10.03 4.08
C LEU A 123 23.50 -11.01 3.21
N PRO A 124 22.18 -10.78 3.04
CA PRO A 124 21.37 -11.61 2.16
C PRO A 124 21.86 -11.52 0.72
N GLU A 125 21.73 -12.61 -0.04
CA GLU A 125 21.98 -12.60 -1.49
C GLU A 125 20.92 -11.75 -2.23
N ARG A 126 21.15 -10.44 -2.28
CA ARG A 126 20.44 -9.55 -3.19
C ARG A 126 20.87 -9.94 -4.62
N LYS A 127 20.06 -10.77 -5.29
CA LYS A 127 20.21 -11.06 -6.72
C LYS A 127 20.22 -9.73 -7.48
N THR A 128 21.41 -9.27 -7.89
CA THR A 128 21.56 -8.06 -8.68
C THR A 128 20.93 -8.28 -10.04
N VAL A 129 19.68 -7.84 -10.20
CA VAL A 129 18.99 -7.85 -11.50
C VAL A 129 19.57 -6.71 -12.34
N SER A 130 20.78 -6.92 -12.86
CA SER A 130 21.29 -6.18 -14.01
C SER A 130 20.51 -6.67 -15.23
N TYR A 131 19.36 -6.06 -15.49
CA TYR A 131 18.53 -6.45 -16.61
C TYR A 131 19.11 -5.88 -17.90
N GLN A 132 19.32 -6.75 -18.88
CA GLN A 132 19.62 -6.36 -20.25
C GLN A 132 18.60 -7.05 -21.16
N ARG A 133 17.80 -6.23 -21.82
CA ARG A 133 16.78 -6.68 -22.78
C ARG A 133 17.44 -7.50 -23.88
N SER A 134 16.88 -8.68 -24.17
CA SER A 134 17.40 -9.54 -25.24
C SER A 134 17.05 -8.98 -26.63
N PRO A 135 17.88 -9.21 -27.68
CA PRO A 135 17.66 -8.67 -29.02
C PRO A 135 16.37 -9.12 -29.74
N ASP A 136 15.56 -9.99 -29.15
CA ASP A 136 14.31 -10.47 -29.76
C ASP A 136 13.07 -10.30 -28.84
N GLU A 137 13.22 -9.61 -27.71
CA GLU A 137 12.23 -9.61 -26.62
C GLU A 137 11.23 -8.44 -26.71
N ASN A 138 9.98 -8.71 -27.06
CA ASN A 138 8.92 -7.69 -27.00
C ASN A 138 8.45 -7.43 -25.55
N VAL A 139 7.57 -6.44 -25.31
CA VAL A 139 7.13 -6.06 -23.95
C VAL A 139 6.32 -7.15 -23.23
N ARG A 140 5.67 -8.05 -23.98
CA ARG A 140 4.94 -9.20 -23.42
C ARG A 140 5.89 -10.33 -23.02
N ASP A 141 6.91 -10.57 -23.85
CA ASP A 141 7.97 -11.54 -23.55
C ASP A 141 8.75 -11.11 -22.30
N TYR A 142 9.08 -9.81 -22.20
CA TYR A 142 9.65 -9.19 -21.00
C TYR A 142 8.81 -9.50 -19.75
N ILE A 143 7.50 -9.21 -19.79
CA ILE A 143 6.60 -9.46 -18.64
C ILE A 143 6.60 -10.94 -18.27
N ASN A 144 6.46 -11.83 -19.26
CA ASN A 144 6.38 -13.27 -19.03
C ASN A 144 7.68 -13.85 -18.44
N GLY A 145 8.83 -13.43 -18.96
CA GLY A 145 10.14 -13.84 -18.44
C GLY A 145 10.48 -13.21 -17.08
N MET A 146 10.02 -11.98 -16.84
CA MET A 146 10.21 -11.30 -15.56
C MET A 146 9.48 -12.00 -14.41
N TRP A 147 8.41 -12.75 -14.66
CA TRP A 147 7.81 -13.62 -13.63
C TRP A 147 8.79 -14.65 -13.09
N ASP A 148 9.65 -15.22 -13.94
CA ASP A 148 10.62 -16.23 -13.51
C ASP A 148 11.81 -15.58 -12.76
N VAL A 149 12.11 -14.31 -13.04
CA VAL A 149 13.11 -13.48 -12.32
C VAL A 149 12.61 -13.02 -10.95
N LEU A 150 11.34 -12.63 -10.87
CA LEU A 150 10.69 -12.15 -9.64
C LEU A 150 10.17 -13.28 -8.74
N SER A 151 10.03 -14.50 -9.27
CA SER A 151 9.66 -15.68 -8.46
C SER A 151 10.74 -16.06 -7.45
N ARG A 152 10.31 -16.54 -6.29
CA ARG A 152 11.12 -17.16 -5.25
C ARG A 152 10.53 -18.54 -4.94
N PRO A 153 11.36 -19.60 -4.82
CA PRO A 153 10.89 -20.89 -4.34
C PRO A 153 10.44 -20.79 -2.86
N PRO A 154 9.78 -21.82 -2.32
CA PRO A 154 9.55 -21.95 -0.88
C PRO A 154 10.82 -21.67 -0.07
N ASP A 155 10.68 -20.88 0.98
CA ASP A 155 11.82 -20.46 1.79
C ASP A 155 12.30 -21.60 2.69
N THR A 156 13.64 -21.72 2.81
CA THR A 156 14.24 -22.46 3.91
C THR A 156 14.40 -21.53 5.10
N GLN A 157 13.94 -21.95 6.26
CA GLN A 157 14.08 -21.16 7.49
C GLN A 157 15.57 -20.98 7.86
N VAL A 158 16.00 -19.73 8.00
CA VAL A 158 17.35 -19.35 8.44
C VAL A 158 17.27 -18.81 9.87
N ALA A 159 18.13 -19.31 10.76
CA ALA A 159 18.21 -18.83 12.13
C ALA A 159 18.55 -17.33 12.17
N TYR A 160 17.92 -16.59 13.08
CA TYR A 160 18.14 -15.15 13.32
C TYR A 160 17.85 -14.21 12.13
N SER A 161 17.45 -14.74 10.97
CA SER A 161 17.02 -13.95 9.82
C SER A 161 15.72 -13.21 10.12
N SER A 162 15.65 -11.96 9.68
CA SER A 162 14.41 -11.19 9.69
C SER A 162 13.37 -11.71 8.68
N GLN A 163 13.74 -12.58 7.73
CA GLN A 163 12.78 -13.14 6.76
C GLN A 163 11.83 -14.13 7.43
N LEU A 164 10.52 -13.92 7.26
CA LEU A 164 9.47 -14.86 7.63
C LEU A 164 9.34 -15.90 6.50
N PRO A 165 9.68 -17.18 6.72
CA PRO A 165 9.72 -18.15 5.63
C PRO A 165 8.31 -18.45 5.11
N LEU A 166 8.17 -18.50 3.78
CA LEU A 166 6.93 -18.84 3.09
C LEU A 166 6.95 -20.29 2.55
N PRO A 167 5.88 -21.08 2.77
CA PRO A 167 5.83 -22.49 2.38
C PRO A 167 5.65 -22.78 0.88
N TYR A 168 5.23 -21.80 0.07
CA TYR A 168 4.98 -21.98 -1.37
C TYR A 168 5.87 -21.08 -2.25
N THR A 169 5.68 -21.16 -3.57
CA THR A 169 6.38 -20.30 -4.53
C THR A 169 5.66 -18.95 -4.61
N TYR A 170 6.39 -17.85 -4.48
CA TYR A 170 5.82 -16.50 -4.49
C TYR A 170 6.56 -15.54 -5.42
N VAL A 171 5.94 -14.40 -5.74
CA VAL A 171 6.53 -13.33 -6.55
C VAL A 171 6.83 -12.11 -5.67
N VAL A 172 8.04 -11.55 -5.79
CA VAL A 172 8.42 -10.30 -5.10
C VAL A 172 8.23 -9.09 -6.03
N PRO A 173 8.08 -7.85 -5.51
CA PRO A 173 7.86 -6.67 -6.36
C PRO A 173 9.03 -6.38 -7.30
N GLY A 174 10.28 -6.45 -6.81
CA GLY A 174 11.52 -6.24 -7.58
C GLY A 174 12.51 -5.28 -6.92
N GLY A 175 13.78 -5.34 -7.33
CA GLY A 175 14.84 -4.48 -6.80
C GLY A 175 15.19 -4.77 -5.33
N ARG A 176 15.14 -3.74 -4.46
CA ARG A 176 15.39 -3.85 -3.01
C ARG A 176 14.34 -4.69 -2.27
N PHE A 177 13.16 -4.85 -2.86
CA PHE A 177 12.05 -5.61 -2.31
C PHE A 177 12.28 -7.10 -2.57
N SER A 178 12.91 -7.76 -1.59
CA SER A 178 13.36 -9.15 -1.67
C SER A 178 12.38 -10.17 -1.10
N GLU A 179 11.27 -9.67 -0.56
CA GLU A 179 10.24 -10.40 0.18
C GLU A 179 8.88 -10.20 -0.51
N LEU A 180 7.91 -11.05 -0.16
CA LEU A 180 6.51 -10.87 -0.57
C LEU A 180 5.95 -9.62 0.12
N TYR A 181 5.25 -8.77 -0.62
CA TYR A 181 4.49 -7.62 -0.11
C TYR A 181 2.98 -7.84 -0.33
N TYR A 182 2.16 -7.36 0.61
CA TYR A 182 0.76 -7.73 0.67
C TYR A 182 -0.06 -7.20 -0.52
N TRP A 183 -0.32 -5.90 -0.63
CA TRP A 183 -1.22 -5.38 -1.68
C TRP A 183 -0.62 -5.48 -3.09
N ASP A 184 0.71 -5.40 -3.23
CA ASP A 184 1.48 -5.60 -4.47
C ASP A 184 1.15 -6.92 -5.14
N SER A 185 0.94 -7.95 -4.31
CA SER A 185 0.62 -9.30 -4.76
C SER A 185 -0.69 -9.32 -5.56
N TYR A 186 -1.74 -8.58 -5.17
CA TYR A 186 -3.00 -8.56 -5.93
C TYR A 186 -2.79 -8.03 -7.36
N PHE A 187 -2.08 -6.91 -7.50
CA PHE A 187 -1.82 -6.31 -8.82
C PHE A 187 -0.86 -7.15 -9.66
N THR A 188 0.03 -7.91 -9.01
CA THR A 188 0.90 -8.92 -9.64
C THR A 188 0.08 -10.12 -10.12
N MET A 189 -0.84 -10.64 -9.31
CA MET A 189 -1.71 -11.79 -9.63
C MET A 189 -2.59 -11.55 -10.86
N ILE A 190 -2.98 -10.30 -11.16
CA ILE A 190 -3.64 -9.94 -12.44
C ILE A 190 -2.77 -10.41 -13.62
N GLY A 191 -1.47 -10.13 -13.58
CA GLY A 191 -0.53 -10.56 -14.62
C GLY A 191 -0.34 -12.07 -14.68
N LEU A 192 -0.27 -12.72 -13.51
CA LEU A 192 -0.19 -14.19 -13.43
C LEU A 192 -1.43 -14.86 -14.03
N TYR A 193 -2.62 -14.33 -13.76
CA TYR A 193 -3.89 -14.79 -14.34
C TYR A 193 -3.89 -14.63 -15.87
N GLU A 194 -3.53 -13.45 -16.38
CA GLU A 194 -3.44 -13.19 -17.82
C GLU A 194 -2.37 -14.05 -18.54
N ASN A 195 -1.27 -14.41 -17.85
CA ASN A 195 -0.28 -15.37 -18.36
C ASN A 195 -0.57 -16.84 -18.01
N GLN A 196 -1.75 -17.15 -17.43
CA GLN A 196 -2.14 -18.51 -17.03
C GLN A 196 -1.19 -19.19 -16.03
N LYS A 197 -0.38 -18.43 -15.27
CA LYS A 197 0.44 -18.89 -14.14
C LYS A 197 -0.44 -19.08 -12.89
N ILE A 198 -1.54 -19.81 -13.03
CA ILE A 198 -2.59 -19.96 -12.01
C ILE A 198 -2.09 -20.68 -10.76
N ASP A 199 -1.22 -21.68 -10.90
CA ASP A 199 -0.67 -22.40 -9.76
C ASP A 199 0.19 -21.49 -8.87
N LEU A 200 1.00 -20.61 -9.47
CA LEU A 200 1.78 -19.58 -8.77
C LEU A 200 0.87 -18.55 -8.07
N MET A 201 -0.21 -18.13 -8.72
CA MET A 201 -1.24 -17.28 -8.09
C MET A 201 -1.88 -17.96 -6.87
N ARG A 202 -2.24 -19.25 -6.98
CA ARG A 202 -2.83 -20.03 -5.88
C ARG A 202 -1.85 -20.22 -4.73
N ASP A 203 -0.58 -20.48 -5.05
CA ASP A 203 0.50 -20.62 -4.07
C ASP A 203 0.73 -19.31 -3.30
N MET A 204 0.75 -18.15 -3.97
CA MET A 204 0.77 -16.86 -3.28
C MET A 204 -0.44 -16.63 -2.36
N VAL A 205 -1.66 -17.05 -2.74
CA VAL A 205 -2.84 -16.97 -1.84
C VAL A 205 -2.66 -17.88 -0.61
N ARG A 206 -2.04 -19.06 -0.77
CA ARG A 206 -1.72 -19.96 0.35
C ARG A 206 -0.63 -19.40 1.25
N ASP A 207 0.37 -18.70 0.70
CA ASP A 207 1.39 -18.02 1.49
C ASP A 207 0.78 -16.92 2.36
N MET A 208 -0.15 -16.13 1.82
CA MET A 208 -0.94 -15.14 2.57
C MET A 208 -1.73 -15.79 3.72
N ALA A 209 -2.48 -16.85 3.42
CA ALA A 209 -3.20 -17.65 4.42
C ALA A 209 -2.26 -18.17 5.53
N SER A 210 -1.09 -18.69 5.15
CA SER A 210 -0.08 -19.19 6.09
C SER A 210 0.47 -18.11 7.03
N MET A 211 0.46 -16.84 6.61
CA MET A 211 0.88 -15.73 7.48
C MET A 211 -0.22 -15.37 8.48
N ILE A 212 -1.49 -15.38 8.06
CA ILE A 212 -2.64 -15.20 8.95
C ILE A 212 -2.63 -16.29 10.04
N ASP A 213 -2.50 -17.56 9.66
CA ASP A 213 -2.46 -18.69 10.60
C ASP A 213 -1.33 -18.60 11.63
N ARG A 214 -0.16 -18.08 11.24
CA ARG A 214 1.05 -18.03 12.08
C ARG A 214 1.18 -16.76 12.91
N TYR A 215 0.69 -15.63 12.38
CA TYR A 215 0.98 -14.30 12.91
C TYR A 215 -0.26 -13.49 13.29
N GLY A 216 -1.47 -13.98 12.94
CA GLY A 216 -2.76 -13.34 13.22
C GLY A 216 -3.26 -12.42 12.10
N HIS A 217 -2.36 -11.99 11.20
CA HIS A 217 -2.66 -11.13 10.06
C HIS A 217 -1.61 -11.32 8.95
N ILE A 218 -1.86 -10.71 7.79
CA ILE A 218 -0.84 -10.58 6.75
C ILE A 218 0.02 -9.35 7.08
N PRO A 219 1.32 -9.51 7.40
CA PRO A 219 2.21 -8.36 7.62
C PRO A 219 2.45 -7.59 6.30
N ASN A 220 2.92 -6.34 6.40
CA ASN A 220 3.21 -5.49 5.23
C ASN A 220 4.01 -6.22 4.14
N GLY A 221 5.04 -6.95 4.57
CA GLY A 221 5.69 -8.00 3.81
C GLY A 221 6.26 -9.09 4.72
N SER A 222 6.87 -10.13 4.15
CA SER A 222 7.34 -11.32 4.90
C SER A 222 8.66 -11.09 5.69
N ARG A 223 8.68 -10.09 6.59
CA ARG A 223 9.80 -9.77 7.50
C ARG A 223 9.34 -9.53 8.94
N THR A 224 10.18 -9.85 9.94
CA THR A 224 9.87 -9.68 11.38
C THR A 224 9.56 -8.23 11.76
N TYR A 225 10.26 -7.26 11.16
CA TYR A 225 10.00 -5.82 11.35
C TYR A 225 8.74 -5.29 10.64
N TYR A 226 8.05 -6.14 9.88
CA TYR A 226 6.70 -5.89 9.37
C TYR A 226 5.59 -6.55 10.20
N LEU A 227 5.89 -7.39 11.19
CA LEU A 227 4.86 -8.03 12.02
C LEU A 227 4.01 -7.03 12.83
N SER A 228 4.49 -5.80 13.03
CA SER A 228 3.76 -4.76 13.76
C SER A 228 2.65 -4.05 12.98
N ARG A 229 2.54 -4.27 11.65
CA ARG A 229 1.52 -3.65 10.78
C ARG A 229 1.12 -4.56 9.62
N SER A 230 -0.02 -4.30 9.01
CA SER A 230 -0.43 -4.96 7.78
C SER A 230 -0.07 -4.12 6.54
N GLN A 231 -0.91 -4.19 5.52
CA GLN A 231 -1.03 -3.25 4.41
C GLN A 231 -2.52 -3.12 4.06
N VAL A 232 -2.90 -2.38 3.02
CA VAL A 232 -4.31 -2.32 2.58
C VAL A 232 -4.86 -3.75 2.31
N PRO A 233 -6.00 -4.17 2.90
CA PRO A 233 -6.37 -5.59 2.93
C PRO A 233 -7.02 -6.07 1.63
N PHE A 234 -6.18 -6.59 0.73
CA PHE A 234 -6.57 -7.10 -0.58
C PHE A 234 -6.85 -8.61 -0.64
N PHE A 235 -6.65 -9.39 0.43
CA PHE A 235 -6.76 -10.85 0.41
C PHE A 235 -8.16 -11.34 -0.03
N SER A 236 -9.23 -10.67 0.41
CA SER A 236 -10.59 -10.92 -0.12
C SER A 236 -10.67 -10.79 -1.65
N LEU A 237 -10.03 -9.78 -2.26
CA LEU A 237 -9.96 -9.63 -3.71
C LEU A 237 -9.03 -10.64 -4.39
N MET A 238 -8.01 -11.15 -3.69
CA MET A 238 -7.17 -12.26 -4.19
C MET A 238 -7.98 -13.56 -4.22
N VAL A 239 -8.82 -13.81 -3.22
CA VAL A 239 -9.75 -14.94 -3.19
C VAL A 239 -10.80 -14.82 -4.30
N ASP A 240 -11.35 -13.62 -4.57
CA ASP A 240 -12.23 -13.39 -5.72
C ASP A 240 -11.54 -13.74 -7.05
N LEU A 241 -10.31 -13.26 -7.24
CA LEU A 241 -9.52 -13.49 -8.46
C LEU A 241 -9.20 -14.98 -8.64
N LEU A 242 -8.87 -15.69 -7.56
CA LEU A 242 -8.70 -17.14 -7.59
C LEU A 242 -10.02 -17.87 -7.88
N ALA A 243 -11.14 -17.41 -7.32
CA ALA A 243 -12.47 -17.95 -7.56
C ALA A 243 -12.95 -17.79 -9.01
N MET A 244 -12.39 -16.86 -9.80
CA MET A 244 -12.64 -16.79 -11.25
C MET A 244 -12.13 -18.04 -12.00
N HIS A 245 -11.13 -18.75 -11.46
CA HIS A 245 -10.60 -20.00 -12.01
C HIS A 245 -11.07 -21.23 -11.23
N ASP A 246 -10.85 -21.25 -9.92
CA ASP A 246 -11.14 -22.41 -9.05
C ASP A 246 -12.63 -22.51 -8.68
N GLY A 247 -13.42 -21.48 -8.98
CA GLY A 247 -14.85 -21.40 -8.68
C GLY A 247 -15.13 -21.13 -7.20
N GLN A 248 -16.38 -21.35 -6.82
CA GLN A 248 -16.92 -20.97 -5.51
C GLN A 248 -16.27 -21.70 -4.32
N VAL A 249 -15.51 -22.77 -4.56
CA VAL A 249 -14.81 -23.50 -3.50
C VAL A 249 -13.76 -22.63 -2.80
N ALA A 250 -13.11 -21.70 -3.52
CA ALA A 250 -12.07 -20.83 -2.98
C ALA A 250 -12.53 -20.06 -1.72
N TYR A 251 -13.72 -19.44 -1.78
CA TYR A 251 -14.34 -18.77 -0.63
C TYR A 251 -14.52 -19.68 0.58
N THR A 252 -14.89 -20.94 0.34
CA THR A 252 -15.12 -21.92 1.41
C THR A 252 -13.86 -22.60 1.92
N THR A 253 -12.76 -22.52 1.15
CA THR A 253 -11.43 -22.98 1.52
C THR A 253 -10.77 -21.97 2.45
N PHE A 254 -10.73 -20.69 2.05
CA PHE A 254 -10.06 -19.60 2.77
C PHE A 254 -10.95 -18.84 3.77
N LEU A 255 -12.12 -19.41 4.13
CA LEU A 255 -13.04 -18.79 5.09
C LEU A 255 -12.40 -18.57 6.49
N PRO A 256 -11.65 -19.52 7.08
CA PRO A 256 -10.98 -19.30 8.36
C PRO A 256 -10.05 -18.06 8.36
N GLU A 257 -9.30 -17.87 7.28
CA GLU A 257 -8.28 -16.84 7.14
C GLU A 257 -8.91 -15.49 6.80
N LEU A 258 -9.96 -15.46 5.96
CA LEU A 258 -10.81 -14.28 5.77
C LEU A 258 -11.45 -13.81 7.09
N GLN A 259 -11.85 -14.76 7.94
CA GLN A 259 -12.43 -14.45 9.25
C GLN A 259 -11.36 -13.87 10.20
N ALA A 260 -10.20 -14.52 10.29
CA ALA A 260 -9.10 -14.05 11.12
C ALA A 260 -8.55 -12.68 10.69
N GLU A 261 -8.44 -12.41 9.39
CA GLU A 261 -8.11 -11.06 8.89
C GLU A 261 -9.17 -10.03 9.32
N TYR A 262 -10.46 -10.35 9.19
CA TYR A 262 -11.53 -9.45 9.63
C TYR A 262 -11.44 -9.16 11.13
N ASP A 263 -11.15 -10.17 11.94
CA ASP A 263 -11.01 -10.03 13.39
C ASP A 263 -9.77 -9.20 13.78
N TYR A 264 -8.67 -9.27 13.02
CA TYR A 264 -7.52 -8.35 13.17
C TYR A 264 -7.93 -6.89 12.94
N TRP A 265 -8.53 -6.57 11.78
CA TRP A 265 -8.93 -5.19 11.46
C TRP A 265 -10.01 -4.63 12.39
N MET A 266 -10.73 -5.52 13.07
CA MET A 266 -11.83 -5.16 13.96
C MET A 266 -11.56 -5.38 15.45
N ASP A 267 -10.31 -5.61 15.82
CA ASP A 267 -9.93 -5.79 17.21
C ASP A 267 -10.36 -4.59 18.09
N GLY A 268 -10.87 -4.91 19.28
CA GLY A 268 -11.41 -3.95 20.24
C GLY A 268 -12.73 -3.26 19.84
N GLN A 269 -13.36 -3.55 18.70
CA GLN A 269 -14.56 -2.79 18.23
C GLN A 269 -15.69 -2.64 19.27
N ASP A 270 -15.91 -3.66 20.09
CA ASP A 270 -16.97 -3.70 21.11
C ASP A 270 -16.63 -2.89 22.37
N SER A 271 -15.35 -2.53 22.57
CA SER A 271 -14.88 -1.76 23.73
C SER A 271 -14.62 -0.27 23.44
N VAL A 272 -14.44 0.11 22.18
CA VAL A 272 -14.20 1.51 21.78
C VAL A 272 -15.45 2.37 22.03
N PRO A 273 -15.39 3.40 22.90
CA PRO A 273 -16.52 4.32 23.14
C PRO A 273 -16.68 5.32 21.97
N PRO A 274 -17.86 5.94 21.78
CA PRO A 274 -18.04 7.01 20.79
C PRO A 274 -17.06 8.17 21.00
N GLY A 275 -16.44 8.63 19.92
CA GLY A 275 -15.33 9.59 19.93
C GLY A 275 -13.96 8.97 20.25
N GLY A 276 -13.88 7.65 20.42
CA GLY A 276 -12.65 6.91 20.73
C GLY A 276 -12.07 6.14 19.54
N ALA A 277 -10.85 5.63 19.72
CA ALA A 277 -10.22 4.68 18.83
C ALA A 277 -9.36 3.67 19.61
N TYR A 278 -9.19 2.48 19.06
CA TYR A 278 -8.26 1.45 19.52
C TYR A 278 -7.72 0.70 18.31
N ARG A 279 -6.39 0.59 18.20
CA ARG A 279 -5.70 0.07 16.99
C ARG A 279 -6.31 0.67 15.72
N HIS A 280 -6.75 -0.18 14.77
CA HIS A 280 -7.37 0.18 13.51
C HIS A 280 -8.82 0.64 13.62
N VAL A 281 -9.50 0.47 14.75
CA VAL A 281 -10.92 0.81 14.90
C VAL A 281 -11.10 2.23 15.43
N VAL A 282 -11.94 3.01 14.76
CA VAL A 282 -12.43 4.32 15.22
C VAL A 282 -13.94 4.25 15.39
N ARG A 283 -14.47 4.73 16.52
CA ARG A 283 -15.91 4.96 16.69
C ARG A 283 -16.17 6.46 16.72
N LEU A 284 -16.85 6.98 15.70
CA LEU A 284 -17.22 8.39 15.63
C LEU A 284 -18.20 8.78 16.76
N PRO A 285 -18.38 10.08 17.05
CA PRO A 285 -19.28 10.53 18.12
C PRO A 285 -20.75 10.11 17.95
N ASP A 286 -21.20 9.87 16.71
CA ASP A 286 -22.54 9.35 16.40
C ASP A 286 -22.67 7.82 16.57
N GLY A 287 -21.59 7.14 16.98
CA GLY A 287 -21.52 5.69 17.16
C GLY A 287 -21.08 4.91 15.92
N THR A 288 -20.93 5.56 14.75
CA THR A 288 -20.47 4.94 13.50
C THR A 288 -19.08 4.33 13.68
N VAL A 289 -18.92 3.07 13.29
CA VAL A 289 -17.61 2.38 13.32
C VAL A 289 -16.96 2.51 11.94
N MET A 290 -15.74 3.01 11.95
CA MET A 290 -14.86 3.21 10.78
C MET A 290 -13.49 2.61 11.09
N ASN A 291 -12.62 2.53 10.09
CA ASN A 291 -11.27 2.02 10.23
C ASN A 291 -10.21 3.07 9.84
N ARG A 292 -9.07 3.03 10.53
CA ARG A 292 -7.85 3.80 10.29
C ARG A 292 -6.65 2.87 10.16
N HIS A 293 -5.56 3.38 9.63
CA HIS A 293 -4.27 2.67 9.67
C HIS A 293 -3.60 2.79 11.03
N TRP A 294 -2.88 1.74 11.43
CA TRP A 294 -2.22 1.63 12.73
C TRP A 294 -1.10 0.57 12.70
N ASP A 295 0.11 0.95 13.09
CA ASP A 295 1.17 0.00 13.46
C ASP A 295 1.18 -0.14 14.99
N ASP A 296 1.46 -1.32 15.52
CA ASP A 296 1.48 -1.60 16.96
C ASP A 296 2.76 -1.11 17.69
N MET A 297 3.80 -0.70 16.97
CA MET A 297 5.00 -0.05 17.50
C MET A 297 5.03 1.47 17.26
N ASP A 298 5.71 2.18 18.16
CA ASP A 298 5.98 3.63 18.15
C ASP A 298 7.48 3.94 18.19
N THR A 299 8.31 3.05 17.62
CA THR A 299 9.75 3.24 17.44
C THR A 299 10.07 3.56 15.97
N PRO A 300 11.29 4.01 15.61
CA PRO A 300 11.70 4.10 14.21
C PRO A 300 11.49 2.77 13.47
N ARG A 301 11.10 2.80 12.19
CA ARG A 301 11.05 1.64 11.28
C ARG A 301 12.45 1.05 11.11
N ASP A 302 12.63 -0.26 11.31
CA ASP A 302 13.92 -0.92 11.14
C ASP A 302 14.51 -0.71 9.72
N GLU A 303 13.65 -0.75 8.70
CA GLU A 303 14.06 -0.63 7.30
C GLU A 303 14.41 0.80 6.84
N SER A 304 14.11 1.80 7.68
CA SER A 304 14.29 3.25 7.43
C SER A 304 14.67 3.98 8.74
N TYR A 305 15.51 3.35 9.56
CA TYR A 305 15.74 3.73 10.96
C TYR A 305 16.41 5.11 11.13
N PRO A 306 17.47 5.47 10.36
CA PRO A 306 18.01 6.84 10.36
C PRO A 306 17.01 7.89 9.87
N GLU A 307 16.23 7.58 8.84
CA GLU A 307 15.27 8.49 8.19
C GLU A 307 14.12 8.87 9.14
N ASP A 308 13.59 7.89 9.88
CA ASP A 308 12.55 8.12 10.88
C ASP A 308 13.06 8.96 12.05
N ILE A 309 14.26 8.67 12.59
CA ILE A 309 14.89 9.47 13.64
C ILE A 309 15.10 10.92 13.18
N ALA A 310 15.60 11.10 11.95
CA ALA A 310 15.79 12.42 11.36
C ALA A 310 14.44 13.16 11.20
N THR A 311 13.38 12.46 10.80
CA THR A 311 12.04 13.04 10.64
C THR A 311 11.45 13.49 11.98
N ALA A 312 11.49 12.63 13.00
CA ALA A 312 10.99 12.97 14.34
C ALA A 312 11.80 14.08 15.03
N ALA A 313 13.09 14.24 14.68
CA ALA A 313 13.90 15.37 15.16
C ALA A 313 13.49 16.74 14.58
N HIS A 314 12.67 16.77 13.51
CA HIS A 314 12.12 17.97 12.90
C HIS A 314 10.63 18.19 13.24
N SER A 315 10.12 17.57 14.32
CA SER A 315 8.76 17.75 14.81
C SER A 315 8.75 18.27 16.25
N ASP A 316 7.76 19.09 16.59
CA ASP A 316 7.48 19.52 17.97
C ASP A 316 6.61 18.51 18.75
N ARG A 317 6.14 17.44 18.08
CA ARG A 317 5.35 16.36 18.68
C ARG A 317 6.21 15.36 19.48
N PRO A 318 5.64 14.59 20.42
CA PRO A 318 6.30 13.42 20.97
C PRO A 318 6.79 12.49 19.85
N LYS A 319 8.03 12.01 19.94
CA LYS A 319 8.66 11.27 18.84
C LYS A 319 7.92 9.97 18.55
N GLU A 320 7.44 9.33 19.60
CA GLU A 320 6.65 8.11 19.62
C GLU A 320 5.38 8.25 18.76
N GLU A 321 4.70 9.40 18.79
CA GLU A 321 3.57 9.67 17.92
C GLU A 321 3.99 9.82 16.45
N VAL A 322 5.09 10.53 16.18
CA VAL A 322 5.60 10.70 14.81
C VAL A 322 6.02 9.36 14.22
N TYR A 323 6.70 8.52 15.01
CA TYR A 323 7.07 7.16 14.62
C TYR A 323 5.85 6.28 14.34
N ARG A 324 4.81 6.35 15.20
CA ARG A 324 3.52 5.65 15.00
C ARG A 324 2.86 6.09 13.69
N ASP A 325 2.83 7.39 13.39
CA ASP A 325 2.23 7.94 12.17
C ASP A 325 3.04 7.64 10.90
N LEU A 326 4.37 7.56 10.98
CA LEU A 326 5.26 7.09 9.90
C LEU A 326 5.01 5.60 9.60
N ARG A 327 4.96 4.75 10.63
CA ARG A 327 4.67 3.32 10.48
C ARG A 327 3.27 3.05 9.94
N ALA A 328 2.25 3.74 10.45
CA ALA A 328 0.90 3.71 9.89
C ALA A 328 0.88 4.26 8.45
N GLY A 329 1.74 5.23 8.13
CA GLY A 329 2.01 5.71 6.77
C GLY A 329 2.44 4.58 5.82
N SER A 330 3.36 3.71 6.24
CA SER A 330 3.75 2.51 5.49
C SER A 330 2.66 1.43 5.43
N GLU A 331 1.79 1.31 6.44
CA GLU A 331 0.61 0.42 6.38
C GLU A 331 -0.38 0.86 5.28
N THR A 332 -0.47 2.17 4.99
CA THR A 332 -1.32 2.65 3.88
C THR A 332 -0.86 2.16 2.50
N GLY A 333 0.39 1.71 2.36
CA GLY A 333 1.06 1.47 1.08
C GLY A 333 1.48 2.75 0.34
N TRP A 334 1.15 3.94 0.86
CA TRP A 334 1.49 5.25 0.30
C TRP A 334 2.55 5.99 1.14
N ASP A 335 3.65 5.32 1.49
CA ASP A 335 4.77 5.91 2.23
C ASP A 335 5.74 6.67 1.31
N PHE A 336 5.79 7.99 1.27
CA PHE A 336 4.86 8.96 1.87
C PHE A 336 4.12 9.76 0.80
N SER A 337 3.11 10.50 1.26
CA SER A 337 2.23 11.33 0.45
C SER A 337 1.82 12.56 1.25
N SER A 338 1.66 13.71 0.57
CA SER A 338 1.02 14.92 1.13
C SER A 338 -0.34 14.67 1.75
N ARG A 339 -1.01 13.60 1.32
CA ARG A 339 -2.28 13.08 1.84
C ARG A 339 -2.28 12.84 3.35
N TRP A 340 -1.13 12.50 3.93
CA TRP A 340 -0.97 12.18 5.36
C TRP A 340 -0.41 13.34 6.19
N LEU A 341 -0.04 14.46 5.57
CA LEU A 341 0.72 15.55 6.18
C LEU A 341 -0.21 16.70 6.55
N ALA A 342 -0.15 17.19 7.79
CA ALA A 342 -1.08 18.20 8.28
C ALA A 342 -1.00 19.54 7.52
N ASP A 343 0.18 19.86 6.95
CA ASP A 343 0.40 21.01 6.06
C ASP A 343 0.33 20.66 4.56
N GLY A 344 0.25 19.37 4.21
CA GLY A 344 0.31 18.87 2.85
C GLY A 344 1.70 18.92 2.18
N HIS A 345 2.78 19.12 2.94
CA HIS A 345 4.13 19.36 2.41
C HIS A 345 5.27 18.72 3.22
N THR A 346 5.24 18.81 4.56
CA THR A 346 6.37 18.51 5.44
C THR A 346 6.18 17.19 6.18
N LEU A 347 7.09 16.23 5.98
CA LEU A 347 6.95 14.86 6.49
C LEU A 347 6.85 14.79 8.04
N SER A 348 7.53 15.67 8.78
CA SER A 348 7.44 15.73 10.25
C SER A 348 6.08 16.20 10.79
N THR A 349 5.15 16.57 9.91
CA THR A 349 3.73 16.88 10.21
C THR A 349 2.78 15.72 9.89
N ILE A 350 3.31 14.53 9.53
CA ILE A 350 2.52 13.33 9.28
C ILE A 350 1.63 12.98 10.48
N HIS A 351 0.36 12.68 10.23
CA HIS A 351 -0.64 12.37 11.27
C HIS A 351 -1.61 11.25 10.84
N THR A 352 -1.07 10.22 10.18
CA THR A 352 -1.83 9.13 9.54
C THR A 352 -2.89 8.48 10.44
N THR A 353 -2.61 8.32 11.73
CA THR A 353 -3.54 7.66 12.68
C THR A 353 -4.76 8.53 13.06
N ASP A 354 -4.80 9.79 12.65
CA ASP A 354 -5.98 10.67 12.75
C ASP A 354 -6.88 10.63 11.51
N LEU A 355 -6.53 9.83 10.49
CA LEU A 355 -7.20 9.80 9.19
C LEU A 355 -7.99 8.50 8.96
N LEU A 356 -9.24 8.65 8.53
CA LEU A 356 -10.07 7.58 7.96
C LEU A 356 -9.86 7.57 6.46
N THR A 357 -9.15 6.56 5.95
CA THR A 357 -8.75 6.51 4.54
C THR A 357 -9.82 5.91 3.65
N VAL A 358 -9.94 6.41 2.42
CA VAL A 358 -10.92 5.93 1.43
C VAL A 358 -10.73 4.45 1.12
N GLU A 359 -9.49 3.99 0.90
CA GLU A 359 -9.20 2.59 0.56
C GLU A 359 -9.64 1.63 1.66
N LEU A 360 -9.16 1.84 2.89
CA LEU A 360 -9.39 0.92 3.99
C LEU A 360 -10.90 0.79 4.28
N ASN A 361 -11.62 1.90 4.27
CA ASN A 361 -13.07 1.91 4.50
C ASN A 361 -13.90 1.41 3.30
N CYS A 362 -13.28 1.07 2.16
CA CYS A 362 -13.87 0.25 1.11
C CYS A 362 -13.45 -1.23 1.19
N MET A 363 -12.24 -1.55 1.65
CA MET A 363 -11.79 -2.95 1.75
C MET A 363 -12.44 -3.71 2.91
N ILE A 364 -12.67 -3.07 4.07
CA ILE A 364 -13.37 -3.73 5.19
C ILE A 364 -14.80 -4.16 4.83
N PRO A 365 -15.70 -3.31 4.25
CA PRO A 365 -16.99 -3.80 3.79
C PRO A 365 -16.90 -4.85 2.67
N HIS A 366 -15.86 -4.85 1.85
CA HIS A 366 -15.65 -5.90 0.85
C HIS A 366 -15.35 -7.24 1.52
N LEU A 367 -14.41 -7.28 2.47
CA LEU A 367 -14.13 -8.47 3.26
C LEU A 367 -15.39 -9.00 3.98
N GLN A 368 -16.25 -8.11 4.47
CA GLN A 368 -17.55 -8.48 5.03
C GLN A 368 -18.52 -9.06 3.97
N GLN A 369 -18.53 -8.55 2.72
CA GLN A 369 -19.30 -9.15 1.62
C GLN A 369 -18.77 -10.55 1.26
N THR A 370 -17.45 -10.73 1.17
CA THR A 370 -16.81 -12.03 0.90
C THR A 370 -17.10 -13.03 2.02
N LEU A 371 -17.05 -12.61 3.29
CA LEU A 371 -17.43 -13.43 4.44
C LEU A 371 -18.91 -13.83 4.40
N ALA A 372 -19.81 -12.88 4.10
CA ALA A 372 -21.25 -13.18 3.99
C ALA A 372 -21.52 -14.26 2.94
N HIS A 373 -20.87 -14.14 1.78
CA HIS A 373 -20.95 -15.10 0.68
C HIS A 373 -20.37 -16.46 1.05
N ALA A 374 -19.17 -16.49 1.65
CA ALA A 374 -18.52 -17.72 2.10
C ALA A 374 -19.33 -18.48 3.17
N TYR A 375 -19.97 -17.77 4.11
CA TYR A 375 -20.87 -18.37 5.09
C TYR A 375 -22.16 -18.91 4.48
N GLU A 376 -22.78 -18.24 3.49
CA GLU A 376 -23.95 -18.76 2.77
C GLU A 376 -23.58 -20.04 2.00
N LEU A 377 -22.40 -20.09 1.36
CA LEU A 377 -21.88 -21.30 0.70
C LEU A 377 -21.63 -22.47 1.67
N LYS A 378 -21.31 -22.20 2.94
CA LYS A 378 -21.26 -23.22 4.02
C LYS A 378 -22.64 -23.55 4.62
N GLY A 379 -23.70 -22.85 4.21
CA GLY A 379 -25.05 -22.98 4.76
C GLY A 379 -25.31 -22.26 6.08
N ASN A 380 -24.37 -21.44 6.57
CA ASN A 380 -24.53 -20.65 7.80
C ASN A 380 -25.21 -19.30 7.50
N LYS A 381 -26.54 -19.36 7.41
CA LYS A 381 -27.39 -18.20 7.06
C LYS A 381 -27.39 -17.09 8.11
N GLU A 382 -27.10 -17.40 9.37
CA GLU A 382 -27.07 -16.41 10.45
C GLU A 382 -25.86 -15.49 10.30
N GLU A 383 -24.67 -16.07 10.13
CA GLU A 383 -23.44 -15.32 9.87
C GLU A 383 -23.46 -14.62 8.51
N ALA A 384 -23.99 -15.27 7.47
CA ALA A 384 -24.18 -14.64 6.17
C ALA A 384 -25.04 -13.35 6.27
N ALA A 385 -26.16 -13.42 7.00
CA ALA A 385 -27.02 -12.27 7.24
C ALA A 385 -26.40 -11.23 8.19
N ARG A 386 -25.58 -11.64 9.17
CA ARG A 386 -24.82 -10.74 10.05
C ARG A 386 -23.83 -9.91 9.23
N TYR A 387 -22.98 -10.57 8.46
CA TYR A 387 -21.96 -9.91 7.64
C TYR A 387 -22.56 -9.03 6.54
N SER A 388 -23.65 -9.46 5.88
CA SER A 388 -24.38 -8.62 4.93
C SER A 388 -24.86 -7.29 5.55
N ARG A 389 -25.40 -7.32 6.78
CA ARG A 389 -25.84 -6.09 7.47
C ARG A 389 -24.67 -5.19 7.85
N LEU A 390 -23.57 -5.78 8.32
CA LEU A 390 -22.37 -5.01 8.68
C LEU A 390 -21.74 -4.34 7.46
N ALA A 391 -21.64 -5.05 6.33
CA ALA A 391 -21.14 -4.51 5.07
C ALA A 391 -21.99 -3.32 4.60
N GLN A 392 -23.31 -3.48 4.58
CA GLN A 392 -24.23 -2.43 4.17
C GLN A 392 -24.09 -1.16 5.03
N GLY A 393 -24.05 -1.32 6.36
CA GLY A 393 -23.86 -0.18 7.27
C GLY A 393 -22.51 0.53 7.09
N ARG A 394 -21.44 -0.19 6.75
CA ARG A 394 -20.13 0.40 6.42
C ARG A 394 -20.10 1.10 5.07
N ILE A 395 -20.79 0.56 4.07
CA ILE A 395 -20.94 1.22 2.75
C ILE A 395 -21.68 2.55 2.92
N GLU A 396 -22.79 2.56 3.67
CA GLU A 396 -23.54 3.78 4.01
C GLU A 396 -22.70 4.78 4.83
N ALA A 397 -21.88 4.30 5.77
CA ALA A 397 -20.95 5.14 6.52
C ALA A 397 -19.88 5.77 5.61
N MET A 398 -19.23 4.98 4.75
CA MET A 398 -18.23 5.44 3.80
C MET A 398 -18.81 6.46 2.80
N GLN A 399 -19.99 6.16 2.24
CA GLN A 399 -20.73 7.05 1.32
C GLN A 399 -21.08 8.41 1.94
N ARG A 400 -21.22 8.48 3.27
CA ARG A 400 -21.57 9.70 4.01
C ARG A 400 -20.37 10.45 4.57
N VAL A 401 -19.43 9.75 5.20
CA VAL A 401 -18.33 10.34 5.97
C VAL A 401 -17.16 10.74 5.07
N LEU A 402 -16.88 9.96 4.02
CA LEU A 402 -15.75 10.20 3.11
C LEU A 402 -16.15 10.96 1.84
N TRP A 403 -17.41 11.39 1.71
CA TRP A 403 -17.88 12.17 0.56
C TRP A 403 -17.81 13.68 0.85
N ASP A 404 -16.98 14.43 0.10
CA ASP A 404 -16.98 15.90 0.17
C ASP A 404 -17.75 16.48 -1.03
N GLU A 405 -18.97 16.97 -0.77
CA GLU A 405 -19.87 17.59 -1.75
C GLU A 405 -19.26 18.81 -2.46
N ARG A 406 -18.37 19.55 -1.79
CA ARG A 406 -17.73 20.76 -2.36
C ARG A 406 -16.66 20.38 -3.38
N ARG A 407 -15.99 19.24 -3.17
CA ARG A 407 -14.98 18.66 -4.05
C ARG A 407 -15.55 17.70 -5.09
N ALA A 408 -16.80 17.25 -4.92
CA ALA A 408 -17.46 16.26 -5.77
C ALA A 408 -16.59 14.99 -5.94
N ALA A 409 -16.08 14.50 -4.82
CA ALA A 409 -15.11 13.41 -4.74
C ALA A 409 -15.13 12.73 -3.36
N PHE A 410 -14.58 11.51 -3.30
CA PHE A 410 -14.26 10.87 -2.03
C PHE A 410 -12.90 11.34 -1.53
N ILE A 411 -12.85 11.77 -0.27
CA ILE A 411 -11.72 12.43 0.38
C ILE A 411 -11.59 11.84 1.79
N ASP A 412 -10.35 11.67 2.26
CA ASP A 412 -10.09 11.14 3.60
C ASP A 412 -10.63 12.09 4.68
N TYR A 413 -11.08 11.53 5.80
CA TYR A 413 -11.70 12.28 6.88
C TYR A 413 -10.80 12.30 8.11
N ASP A 414 -10.47 13.50 8.60
CA ASP A 414 -9.76 13.69 9.86
C ASP A 414 -10.76 13.53 11.00
N TRP A 415 -10.72 12.40 11.69
CA TRP A 415 -11.72 12.08 12.72
C TRP A 415 -11.49 12.83 14.03
N LYS A 416 -10.32 13.47 14.22
CA LYS A 416 -10.04 14.36 15.35
C LYS A 416 -10.64 15.74 15.14
N LYS A 417 -10.48 16.30 13.94
CA LYS A 417 -11.01 17.61 13.55
C LYS A 417 -12.51 17.55 13.19
N GLY A 418 -12.98 16.38 12.74
CA GLY A 418 -14.35 16.18 12.29
C GLY A 418 -14.64 16.68 10.87
N GLU A 419 -13.61 16.77 10.02
CA GLU A 419 -13.71 17.34 8.67
C GLU A 419 -12.92 16.54 7.61
N SER A 420 -13.33 16.65 6.35
CA SER A 420 -12.58 16.10 5.21
C SER A 420 -11.27 16.85 4.99
N THR A 421 -10.21 16.12 4.65
CA THR A 421 -8.88 16.67 4.34
C THR A 421 -8.87 17.55 3.08
N SER A 422 -7.75 18.24 2.82
CA SER A 422 -7.62 19.18 1.70
C SER A 422 -7.02 18.59 0.41
N ILE A 423 -6.81 17.27 0.33
CA ILE A 423 -6.09 16.64 -0.78
C ILE A 423 -7.03 15.76 -1.62
N LEU A 424 -7.27 16.14 -2.88
CA LEU A 424 -7.83 15.20 -3.85
C LEU A 424 -6.74 14.20 -4.28
N SER A 425 -7.01 12.91 -4.10
CA SER A 425 -6.11 11.81 -4.45
C SER A 425 -6.75 10.82 -5.43
N GLY A 426 -5.93 9.98 -6.04
CA GLY A 426 -6.37 8.84 -6.86
C GLY A 426 -7.28 7.87 -6.12
N ALA A 427 -7.26 7.86 -4.78
CA ALA A 427 -8.13 7.04 -3.95
C ALA A 427 -9.63 7.30 -4.17
N THR A 428 -10.01 8.49 -4.69
CA THR A 428 -11.41 8.81 -4.99
C THR A 428 -12.11 7.82 -5.94
N VAL A 429 -11.35 7.00 -6.69
CA VAL A 429 -11.89 5.98 -7.59
C VAL A 429 -12.17 4.65 -6.91
N VAL A 430 -11.69 4.43 -5.68
CA VAL A 430 -11.75 3.13 -5.02
C VAL A 430 -13.19 2.72 -4.65
N PRO A 431 -14.09 3.64 -4.24
CA PRO A 431 -15.52 3.33 -4.13
C PRO A 431 -16.16 2.87 -5.45
N LEU A 432 -15.65 3.31 -6.62
CA LEU A 432 -16.12 2.82 -7.92
C LEU A 432 -15.51 1.45 -8.26
N PHE A 433 -14.23 1.24 -7.92
CA PHE A 433 -13.54 -0.06 -8.06
C PHE A 433 -14.23 -1.17 -7.26
N MET A 434 -14.73 -0.85 -6.06
CA MET A 434 -15.45 -1.76 -5.17
C MET A 434 -16.97 -1.82 -5.40
N GLN A 435 -17.52 -1.06 -6.37
CA GLN A 435 -18.97 -0.95 -6.63
C GLN A 435 -19.80 -0.44 -5.42
N MET A 436 -19.20 0.45 -4.62
CA MET A 436 -19.77 0.99 -3.38
C MET A 436 -20.19 2.47 -3.47
N ALA A 437 -20.00 3.15 -4.60
CA ALA A 437 -20.49 4.52 -4.83
C ALA A 437 -21.94 4.51 -5.36
N THR A 438 -22.71 5.57 -5.09
CA THR A 438 -23.97 5.82 -5.80
C THR A 438 -23.71 6.22 -7.26
N PRO A 439 -24.68 6.08 -8.19
CA PRO A 439 -24.53 6.55 -9.57
C PRO A 439 -24.17 8.04 -9.69
N GLU A 440 -24.73 8.87 -8.80
CA GLU A 440 -24.48 10.31 -8.70
C GLU A 440 -23.03 10.59 -8.26
N GLN A 441 -22.57 9.91 -7.21
CA GLN A 441 -21.17 9.99 -6.76
C GLN A 441 -20.21 9.50 -7.84
N ALA A 442 -20.51 8.39 -8.52
CA ALA A 442 -19.68 7.86 -9.59
C ALA A 442 -19.56 8.84 -10.77
N LYS A 443 -20.66 9.53 -11.12
CA LYS A 443 -20.64 10.60 -12.13
C LYS A 443 -19.70 11.74 -11.70
N ALA A 444 -19.90 12.28 -10.50
CA ALA A 444 -19.09 13.35 -9.95
C ALA A 444 -17.60 12.98 -9.88
N VAL A 445 -17.27 11.77 -9.40
CA VAL A 445 -15.90 11.24 -9.41
C VAL A 445 -15.34 11.17 -10.83
N SER A 446 -16.10 10.71 -11.83
CA SER A 446 -15.63 10.65 -13.22
C SER A 446 -15.27 12.03 -13.78
N GLU A 447 -16.03 13.07 -13.42
CA GLU A 447 -15.79 14.46 -13.81
C GLU A 447 -14.57 15.04 -13.08
N SER A 448 -14.46 14.81 -11.77
CA SER A 448 -13.32 15.19 -10.93
C SER A 448 -12.01 14.53 -11.37
N VAL A 449 -12.02 13.23 -11.68
CA VAL A 449 -10.87 12.48 -12.22
C VAL A 449 -10.43 13.07 -13.55
N ARG A 450 -11.36 13.27 -14.49
CA ARG A 450 -11.07 13.84 -15.83
C ARG A 450 -10.47 15.25 -15.74
N LYS A 451 -10.97 16.08 -14.82
CA LYS A 451 -10.57 17.48 -14.66
C LYS A 451 -9.24 17.63 -13.93
N ASN A 452 -9.09 16.96 -12.79
CA ASN A 452 -8.04 17.26 -11.81
C ASN A 452 -6.89 16.25 -11.84
N LEU A 453 -7.18 14.95 -12.00
CA LEU A 453 -6.19 13.87 -11.81
C LEU A 453 -5.63 13.30 -13.11
N LEU A 454 -6.40 13.26 -14.20
CA LEU A 454 -5.95 12.73 -15.49
C LEU A 454 -4.96 13.66 -16.19
N LYS A 455 -3.75 13.16 -16.45
CA LYS A 455 -2.65 13.85 -17.14
C LYS A 455 -2.28 13.10 -18.43
N VAL A 456 -1.16 13.46 -19.05
CA VAL A 456 -0.76 12.94 -20.38
C VAL A 456 -0.33 11.47 -20.35
N GLY A 457 0.14 10.97 -19.21
CA GLY A 457 0.59 9.59 -19.03
C GLY A 457 -0.28 8.70 -18.14
N GLY A 458 -1.45 9.16 -17.70
CA GLY A 458 -2.31 8.47 -16.72
C GLY A 458 -2.77 9.39 -15.58
N LEU A 459 -3.21 8.81 -14.46
CA LEU A 459 -3.59 9.51 -13.24
C LEU A 459 -2.38 9.77 -12.33
N ILE A 460 -2.29 10.97 -11.77
CA ILE A 460 -1.39 11.29 -10.63
C ILE A 460 -1.93 10.71 -9.32
N ALA A 461 -1.03 10.44 -8.38
CA ALA A 461 -1.40 9.98 -7.03
C ALA A 461 -2.21 11.02 -6.24
N THR A 462 -1.82 12.29 -6.27
CA THR A 462 -2.54 13.42 -5.65
C THR A 462 -2.52 14.65 -6.54
N GLU A 463 -3.41 15.60 -6.32
CA GLU A 463 -3.36 16.91 -6.97
C GLU A 463 -2.19 17.80 -6.49
N ARG A 464 -1.56 17.45 -5.35
CA ARG A 464 -0.47 18.20 -4.74
C ARG A 464 0.84 17.92 -5.48
N SER A 465 1.58 18.97 -5.80
CA SER A 465 2.94 18.90 -6.34
C SER A 465 3.94 19.56 -5.40
N GLY A 466 5.22 19.20 -5.53
CA GLY A 466 6.32 19.85 -4.81
C GLY A 466 6.53 19.42 -3.35
N SER A 467 5.82 18.40 -2.86
CA SER A 467 6.08 17.78 -1.54
C SER A 467 7.41 17.00 -1.51
N GLY A 468 7.92 16.57 -2.67
CA GLY A 468 9.08 15.68 -2.79
C GLY A 468 8.79 14.20 -2.46
N GLN A 469 7.57 13.91 -2.00
CA GLN A 469 7.14 12.56 -1.63
C GLN A 469 6.74 11.74 -2.86
N GLN A 470 6.82 10.42 -2.77
CA GLN A 470 6.66 9.56 -3.93
C GLN A 470 5.20 9.32 -4.34
N TRP A 471 4.28 9.30 -3.39
CA TRP A 471 2.84 9.14 -3.64
C TRP A 471 2.13 10.50 -3.80
N ASP A 472 2.70 11.37 -4.64
CA ASP A 472 2.19 12.68 -5.01
C ASP A 472 2.44 13.00 -6.50
N SER A 473 1.89 14.12 -7.00
CA SER A 473 2.21 14.62 -8.34
C SER A 473 3.71 14.96 -8.45
N PRO A 474 4.42 14.51 -9.52
CA PRO A 474 3.89 14.09 -10.82
C PRO A 474 3.71 12.58 -11.00
N ASN A 475 3.89 11.77 -9.96
CA ASN A 475 3.94 10.32 -10.08
C ASN A 475 2.53 9.71 -10.24
N GLY A 476 2.42 8.79 -11.19
CA GLY A 476 1.33 7.84 -11.35
C GLY A 476 1.84 6.42 -11.06
N TRP A 477 0.99 5.64 -10.39
CA TRP A 477 1.29 4.31 -9.90
C TRP A 477 0.32 3.29 -10.50
N ALA A 478 0.80 2.08 -10.81
CA ALA A 478 0.01 1.06 -11.51
C ALA A 478 -1.31 0.69 -10.79
N PRO A 479 -1.34 0.46 -9.46
CA PRO A 479 -2.58 0.18 -8.72
C PRO A 479 -3.70 1.19 -8.97
N LEU A 480 -3.38 2.49 -8.93
CA LEU A 480 -4.34 3.57 -9.12
C LEU A 480 -4.95 3.57 -10.53
N GLN A 481 -4.16 3.22 -11.55
CA GLN A 481 -4.68 3.15 -12.92
C GLN A 481 -5.63 1.96 -13.07
N TRP A 482 -5.27 0.80 -12.53
CA TRP A 482 -6.13 -0.39 -12.57
C TRP A 482 -7.46 -0.14 -11.86
N MET A 483 -7.41 0.39 -10.64
CA MET A 483 -8.61 0.69 -9.85
C MET A 483 -9.50 1.72 -10.54
N ALA A 484 -8.92 2.78 -11.11
CA ALA A 484 -9.68 3.77 -11.87
C ALA A 484 -10.33 3.18 -13.12
N VAL A 485 -9.60 2.40 -13.92
CA VAL A 485 -10.10 1.80 -15.16
C VAL A 485 -11.23 0.81 -14.87
N LYS A 486 -11.01 -0.17 -13.99
CA LYS A 486 -12.04 -1.16 -13.64
C LYS A 486 -13.24 -0.48 -12.98
N GLY A 487 -13.01 0.45 -12.05
CA GLY A 487 -14.07 1.19 -11.37
C GLY A 487 -14.94 2.00 -12.34
N LEU A 488 -14.33 2.76 -13.25
CA LEU A 488 -15.07 3.53 -14.25
C LEU A 488 -15.84 2.63 -15.23
N ASN A 489 -15.31 1.46 -15.62
CA ASN A 489 -16.07 0.50 -16.42
C ASN A 489 -17.32 -0.01 -15.70
N GLN A 490 -17.23 -0.32 -14.40
CA GLN A 490 -18.36 -0.85 -13.62
C GLN A 490 -19.54 0.13 -13.54
N TYR A 491 -19.30 1.42 -13.76
CA TYR A 491 -20.32 2.47 -13.81
C TYR A 491 -20.57 3.02 -15.25
N GLY A 492 -20.09 2.35 -16.29
CA GLY A 492 -20.34 2.70 -17.69
C GLY A 492 -19.56 3.91 -18.23
N TYR A 493 -18.53 4.39 -17.52
CA TYR A 493 -17.65 5.49 -17.96
C TYR A 493 -16.52 5.01 -18.87
N ASP A 494 -16.83 4.10 -19.79
CA ASP A 494 -15.87 3.34 -20.60
C ASP A 494 -14.93 4.23 -21.44
N THR A 495 -15.41 5.36 -21.93
CA THR A 495 -14.58 6.33 -22.67
C THR A 495 -13.49 6.94 -21.80
N LEU A 496 -13.77 7.22 -20.52
CA LEU A 496 -12.75 7.74 -19.60
C LEU A 496 -11.79 6.63 -19.16
N ALA A 497 -12.30 5.44 -18.86
CA ALA A 497 -11.49 4.25 -18.55
C ALA A 497 -10.51 3.92 -19.70
N SER A 498 -11.02 3.92 -20.94
CA SER A 498 -10.23 3.69 -22.16
C SER A 498 -9.13 4.75 -22.36
N ASP A 499 -9.43 6.03 -22.11
CA ASP A 499 -8.45 7.13 -22.20
C ASP A 499 -7.35 7.00 -21.12
N ILE A 500 -7.72 6.72 -19.87
CA ILE A 500 -6.75 6.43 -18.79
C ILE A 500 -5.85 5.25 -19.16
N ALA A 501 -6.44 4.13 -19.60
CA ALA A 501 -5.70 2.94 -20.00
C ALA A 501 -4.75 3.22 -21.18
N ALA A 502 -5.21 3.93 -22.22
CA ALA A 502 -4.39 4.27 -23.37
C ALA A 502 -3.20 5.18 -23.01
N ARG A 503 -3.41 6.18 -22.15
CA ARG A 503 -2.33 7.08 -21.69
C ARG A 503 -1.32 6.37 -20.80
N TRP A 504 -1.78 5.51 -19.89
CA TRP A 504 -0.89 4.70 -19.05
C TRP A 504 -0.09 3.71 -19.87
N MET A 505 -0.73 2.93 -20.75
CA MET A 505 -0.02 2.04 -21.67
C MET A 505 0.99 2.81 -22.51
N GLY A 506 0.63 3.97 -23.05
CA GLY A 506 1.56 4.84 -23.79
C GLY A 506 2.76 5.31 -22.97
N ARG A 507 2.55 5.68 -21.70
CA ARG A 507 3.63 6.07 -20.77
C ARG A 507 4.57 4.91 -20.48
N VAL A 508 4.02 3.76 -20.15
CA VAL A 508 4.78 2.58 -19.69
C VAL A 508 5.51 1.92 -20.86
N ILE A 509 4.81 1.63 -21.97
CA ILE A 509 5.38 1.00 -23.17
C ILE A 509 6.44 1.92 -23.82
N GLY A 510 6.19 3.23 -23.91
CA GLY A 510 7.19 4.18 -24.42
C GLY A 510 8.36 4.43 -23.47
N THR A 511 8.25 4.05 -22.19
CA THR A 511 9.40 3.98 -21.28
C THR A 511 10.19 2.71 -21.53
N TYR A 512 9.52 1.55 -21.63
CA TYR A 512 10.14 0.27 -21.98
C TYR A 512 10.92 0.33 -23.30
N GLU A 513 10.37 0.95 -24.34
CA GLU A 513 11.07 1.12 -25.63
C GLU A 513 12.40 1.88 -25.50
N LYS A 514 12.55 2.76 -24.49
CA LYS A 514 13.76 3.56 -24.27
C LYS A 514 14.71 2.99 -23.22
N SER A 515 14.21 2.16 -22.29
CA SER A 515 14.95 1.67 -21.12
C SER A 515 15.21 0.17 -21.12
N GLY A 516 14.42 -0.60 -21.86
CA GLY A 516 14.41 -2.07 -21.82
C GLY A 516 13.84 -2.65 -20.53
N VAL A 517 13.23 -1.86 -19.65
CA VAL A 517 12.68 -2.30 -18.36
C VAL A 517 11.35 -1.64 -17.99
N LEU A 518 10.58 -2.33 -17.17
CA LEU A 518 9.45 -1.79 -16.44
C LEU A 518 9.87 -1.37 -15.02
N LEU A 519 9.20 -0.33 -14.53
CA LEU A 519 9.57 0.40 -13.33
C LEU A 519 8.40 0.42 -12.34
N GLU A 520 8.73 0.73 -11.10
CA GLU A 520 7.80 0.92 -9.99
C GLU A 520 6.72 1.99 -10.25
N LYS A 521 7.12 3.18 -10.70
CA LYS A 521 6.27 4.39 -10.83
C LYS A 521 6.72 5.30 -11.98
N TYR A 522 5.82 6.16 -12.46
CA TYR A 522 6.05 6.96 -13.68
C TYR A 522 5.58 8.41 -13.52
N ASP A 523 6.35 9.38 -14.01
CA ASP A 523 5.92 10.76 -14.23
C ASP A 523 4.86 10.76 -15.34
N VAL A 524 3.61 11.02 -14.96
CA VAL A 524 2.46 11.07 -15.87
C VAL A 524 2.10 12.50 -16.31
N VAL A 525 2.78 13.52 -15.77
CA VAL A 525 2.54 14.94 -16.06
C VAL A 525 3.38 15.40 -17.26
N ASN A 526 4.63 14.95 -17.35
CA ASN A 526 5.58 15.41 -18.35
C ASN A 526 5.21 14.90 -19.77
N PRO A 527 5.05 15.78 -20.78
CA PRO A 527 4.75 15.35 -22.15
C PRO A 527 5.86 14.48 -22.77
N PHE A 528 7.10 14.58 -22.29
CA PHE A 528 8.20 13.74 -22.70
C PHE A 528 8.29 12.47 -21.85
N ILE A 529 8.56 11.34 -22.49
CA ILE A 529 8.76 10.05 -21.81
C ILE A 529 10.25 9.88 -21.48
N SER A 530 10.56 9.76 -20.18
CA SER A 530 11.91 9.52 -19.64
C SER A 530 12.21 8.01 -19.55
N PRO A 531 13.40 7.54 -19.95
CA PRO A 531 13.82 6.14 -19.74
C PRO A 531 13.99 5.77 -18.25
N LYS A 532 14.06 6.76 -17.35
CA LYS A 532 14.16 6.56 -15.89
C LYS A 532 12.81 6.59 -15.17
N GLY A 533 11.69 6.64 -15.89
CA GLY A 533 10.35 6.77 -15.32
C GLY A 533 10.02 8.18 -14.79
N GLY A 534 11.00 8.98 -14.36
CA GLY A 534 10.79 10.34 -13.87
C GLY A 534 11.92 10.77 -12.93
N LYS A 535 11.62 11.66 -11.98
CA LYS A 535 12.52 11.97 -10.86
C LYS A 535 12.38 10.98 -9.68
N GLY A 536 11.28 10.24 -9.60
CA GLY A 536 10.92 9.47 -8.41
C GLY A 536 10.42 10.39 -7.29
N GLY A 537 11.07 10.34 -6.13
CA GLY A 537 10.64 10.97 -4.88
C GLY A 537 10.67 9.96 -3.74
N GLY A 538 10.38 10.40 -2.52
CA GLY A 538 10.40 9.53 -1.32
C GLY A 538 11.82 9.19 -0.84
N GLU A 539 11.93 8.14 -0.02
CA GLU A 539 13.15 7.79 0.73
C GLU A 539 14.14 6.86 -0.01
N TYR A 540 13.75 6.27 -1.16
CA TYR A 540 14.62 5.35 -1.91
C TYR A 540 14.56 5.54 -3.44
N PRO A 541 15.59 5.10 -4.21
CA PRO A 541 15.63 5.23 -5.67
C PRO A 541 14.54 4.44 -6.41
N MET A 542 14.29 4.77 -7.68
CA MET A 542 13.36 4.04 -8.55
C MET A 542 13.72 2.54 -8.67
N GLN A 543 12.76 1.65 -8.41
CA GLN A 543 12.96 0.19 -8.53
C GLN A 543 12.62 -0.35 -9.94
N ILE A 544 13.31 -1.44 -10.32
CA ILE A 544 13.12 -2.18 -11.57
C ILE A 544 12.38 -3.49 -11.30
N GLY A 545 11.45 -3.84 -12.18
CA GLY A 545 10.77 -5.13 -12.19
C GLY A 545 9.51 -5.05 -13.05
N PHE A 546 8.40 -4.50 -12.57
CA PHE A 546 7.99 -4.40 -11.17
C PHE A 546 6.61 -5.04 -11.07
N GLY A 547 6.37 -5.92 -10.09
CA GLY A 547 5.23 -6.85 -10.07
C GLY A 547 3.88 -6.23 -10.47
N TRP A 548 3.47 -5.15 -9.82
CA TRP A 548 2.20 -4.47 -10.11
C TRP A 548 2.12 -3.81 -11.50
N THR A 549 3.26 -3.42 -12.08
CA THR A 549 3.34 -2.66 -13.34
C THR A 549 3.22 -3.66 -14.47
N ASN A 550 3.91 -4.78 -14.33
CA ASN A 550 3.86 -5.91 -15.23
C ASN A 550 2.43 -6.47 -15.29
N GLY A 551 1.81 -6.72 -14.12
CA GLY A 551 0.46 -7.25 -14.05
C GLY A 551 -0.62 -6.28 -14.53
N THR A 552 -0.56 -5.01 -14.09
CA THR A 552 -1.49 -3.97 -14.55
C THR A 552 -1.33 -3.70 -16.05
N LEU A 553 -0.11 -3.62 -16.57
CA LEU A 553 0.13 -3.37 -17.99
C LEU A 553 -0.44 -4.52 -18.82
N LEU A 554 -0.16 -5.78 -18.47
CA LEU A 554 -0.66 -6.94 -19.18
C LEU A 554 -2.19 -7.00 -19.18
N GLY A 555 -2.82 -6.83 -18.00
CA GLY A 555 -4.28 -6.80 -17.88
C GLY A 555 -4.92 -5.68 -18.69
N LEU A 556 -4.35 -4.46 -18.69
CA LEU A 556 -4.85 -3.35 -19.50
C LEU A 556 -4.65 -3.60 -21.00
N MET A 557 -3.51 -4.18 -21.40
CA MET A 557 -3.22 -4.50 -22.79
C MET A 557 -4.20 -5.54 -23.36
N ASN A 558 -4.58 -6.52 -22.55
CA ASN A 558 -5.51 -7.59 -22.93
C ASN A 558 -6.97 -7.11 -22.87
N ARG A 559 -7.32 -6.22 -21.92
CA ARG A 559 -8.63 -5.57 -21.81
C ARG A 559 -8.93 -4.59 -22.96
N TYR A 560 -7.90 -3.91 -23.49
CA TYR A 560 -8.04 -2.89 -24.54
C TYR A 560 -7.17 -3.17 -25.77
N PRO A 561 -7.40 -4.27 -26.53
CA PRO A 561 -6.52 -4.69 -27.61
C PRO A 561 -6.37 -3.65 -28.74
N GLN A 562 -7.41 -2.84 -28.99
CA GLN A 562 -7.34 -1.76 -30.00
C GLN A 562 -6.44 -0.59 -29.54
N ASN A 563 -6.57 -0.14 -28.29
CA ASN A 563 -5.67 0.88 -27.73
C ASN A 563 -4.23 0.35 -27.68
N THR A 564 -4.07 -0.92 -27.33
CA THR A 564 -2.80 -1.64 -27.33
C THR A 564 -2.14 -1.61 -28.69
N ARG A 565 -2.86 -1.94 -29.77
CA ARG A 565 -2.33 -1.83 -31.14
C ARG A 565 -1.90 -0.39 -31.46
N VAL A 566 -2.73 0.61 -31.17
CA VAL A 566 -2.39 2.03 -31.43
C VAL A 566 -1.18 2.51 -30.63
N VAL A 567 -0.98 2.03 -29.40
CA VAL A 567 0.21 2.34 -28.59
C VAL A 567 1.44 1.64 -29.15
N LEU A 568 1.33 0.37 -29.54
CA LEU A 568 2.41 -0.45 -30.09
C LEU A 568 2.84 0.01 -31.50
N ASP A 569 1.90 0.47 -32.34
CA ASP A 569 2.21 1.11 -33.63
C ASP A 569 3.08 2.37 -33.49
N ARG A 570 3.00 3.06 -32.34
CA ARG A 570 3.82 4.22 -32.00
C ARG A 570 5.14 3.88 -31.30
N ASN A 571 5.27 2.64 -30.82
CA ASN A 571 6.43 2.11 -30.11
C ASN A 571 6.76 0.72 -30.70
N PRO A 572 7.14 0.65 -32.00
CA PRO A 572 7.23 -0.61 -32.73
C PRO A 572 8.31 -1.55 -32.17
N ALA A 573 9.35 -1.02 -31.50
CA ALA A 573 10.36 -1.84 -30.87
C ALA A 573 9.88 -2.44 -29.53
N ALA A 574 8.72 -2.05 -29.00
CA ALA A 574 8.08 -2.74 -27.89
C ALA A 574 7.14 -3.88 -28.32
N ASP A 575 6.70 -3.89 -29.59
CA ASP A 575 5.82 -4.91 -30.19
C ASP A 575 6.60 -6.04 -30.89
N GLN A 576 7.84 -5.76 -31.29
CA GLN A 576 8.64 -6.63 -32.14
C GLN A 576 9.99 -6.99 -31.49
N PRO A 577 10.59 -8.12 -31.90
CA PRO A 577 12.03 -8.38 -31.78
C PRO A 577 12.85 -7.15 -32.17
N SER A 578 13.82 -6.76 -31.33
CA SER A 578 14.60 -5.53 -31.52
C SER A 578 16.08 -5.88 -31.64
N PRO A 579 16.64 -5.95 -32.88
CA PRO A 579 17.92 -6.63 -33.17
C PRO A 579 19.17 -5.96 -32.57
N GLN A 580 19.00 -4.97 -31.69
CA GLN A 580 20.00 -4.39 -30.83
C GLN A 580 19.49 -4.41 -29.38
N PRO A 581 20.24 -4.96 -28.42
CA PRO A 581 19.82 -4.93 -27.02
C PRO A 581 19.78 -3.48 -26.52
N LEU A 582 18.72 -3.12 -25.78
CA LEU A 582 18.63 -1.81 -25.15
C LEU A 582 19.71 -1.67 -24.05
N PRO A 583 20.14 -0.43 -23.72
CA PRO A 583 21.21 -0.21 -22.75
C PRO A 583 20.86 -0.85 -21.39
N PRO A 584 21.81 -1.56 -20.74
CA PRO A 584 21.54 -2.27 -19.50
C PRO A 584 21.16 -1.30 -18.39
N MET A 585 20.08 -1.63 -17.66
CA MET A 585 19.61 -0.84 -16.53
C MET A 585 19.93 -1.56 -15.22
N ASN A 586 20.63 -0.87 -14.33
CA ASN A 586 20.93 -1.36 -12.98
C ASN A 586 19.83 -0.87 -12.02
N ALA A 587 19.21 -1.81 -11.29
CA ALA A 587 18.18 -1.51 -10.28
C ALA A 587 18.65 -0.54 -9.17
N TYR A 588 19.96 -0.51 -8.89
CA TYR A 588 20.59 0.42 -7.95
C TYR A 588 21.29 1.60 -8.65
N GLY A 589 21.29 1.62 -9.99
CA GLY A 589 21.98 2.62 -10.82
C GLY A 589 21.09 3.74 -11.35
N VAL A 590 19.78 3.71 -11.06
CA VAL A 590 18.91 4.86 -11.31
C VAL A 590 19.20 5.93 -10.27
N GLN A 591 20.31 6.67 -10.49
CA GLN A 591 20.64 7.87 -9.72
C GLN A 591 19.41 8.79 -9.73
N SER A 592 18.82 8.97 -8.54
CA SER A 592 18.08 10.18 -8.21
C SER A 592 18.98 11.39 -8.49
N ASP A 593 18.41 12.51 -8.95
CA ASP A 593 19.17 13.74 -9.13
C ASP A 593 20.00 14.03 -7.86
N ASN A 594 21.32 14.17 -8.01
CA ASN A 594 22.26 14.15 -6.87
C ASN A 594 21.94 15.19 -5.78
N ASP A 595 21.22 16.27 -6.09
CA ASP A 595 20.78 17.30 -5.13
C ASP A 595 19.82 16.79 -4.04
N ALA A 596 19.19 15.62 -4.23
CA ALA A 596 18.35 14.97 -3.21
C ALA A 596 19.19 14.17 -2.20
N LEU A 597 20.07 13.27 -2.67
CA LEU A 597 20.90 12.41 -1.81
C LEU A 597 22.19 13.08 -1.32
N SER A 598 22.74 14.10 -2.01
CA SER A 598 23.98 14.77 -1.58
C SER A 598 23.87 15.56 -0.28
N ARG A 599 22.65 15.79 0.24
CA ARG A 599 22.45 16.29 1.61
C ARG A 599 22.83 15.27 2.68
N TYR A 600 22.93 13.98 2.32
CA TYR A 600 23.13 12.85 3.23
C TYR A 600 24.27 11.90 2.81
N SER A 601 25.21 12.34 1.95
CA SER A 601 26.34 11.49 1.55
C SER A 601 27.60 12.30 1.22
N GLN A 602 28.60 12.16 2.08
CA GLN A 602 30.00 12.54 1.81
C GLN A 602 30.75 11.37 1.15
N PRO A 603 31.78 11.61 0.32
CA PRO A 603 32.27 10.61 -0.64
C PRO A 603 33.11 9.49 -0.02
N THR A 604 32.74 8.24 -0.34
CA THR A 604 33.49 7.03 0.01
C THR A 604 34.79 6.91 -0.78
N VAL A 605 35.92 6.71 -0.09
CA VAL A 605 37.24 6.48 -0.72
C VAL A 605 37.35 5.04 -1.24
N ILE A 606 37.78 4.89 -2.50
CA ILE A 606 38.09 3.59 -3.11
C ILE A 606 39.39 3.04 -2.49
N LEU A 607 39.34 1.86 -1.87
CA LEU A 607 40.51 1.15 -1.38
C LEU A 607 40.91 0.03 -2.34
N THR A 608 42.17 0.06 -2.80
CA THR A 608 42.80 -1.06 -3.53
C THR A 608 43.33 -2.11 -2.55
N PRO A 609 43.18 -3.42 -2.84
CA PRO A 609 43.66 -4.46 -1.95
C PRO A 609 45.19 -4.54 -1.92
N ARG A 610 45.77 -4.75 -0.73
CA ARG A 610 47.20 -5.02 -0.50
C ARG A 610 47.44 -6.47 -0.05
N PRO A 611 48.66 -7.02 -0.22
CA PRO A 611 48.90 -8.46 -0.11
C PRO A 611 48.91 -8.99 1.32
N VAL A 612 48.54 -10.27 1.45
CA VAL A 612 48.49 -11.03 2.71
C VAL A 612 49.90 -11.25 3.28
N ALA A 613 50.05 -11.03 4.60
CA ALA A 613 51.25 -11.40 5.37
C ALA A 613 51.03 -12.76 6.09
N PRO A 614 52.09 -13.57 6.32
CA PRO A 614 51.95 -14.95 6.77
C PRO A 614 51.63 -15.12 8.27
N THR A 615 50.86 -16.17 8.57
CA THR A 615 50.37 -16.55 9.90
C THR A 615 51.49 -16.95 10.88
N PRO A 616 51.49 -16.46 12.14
CA PRO A 616 52.38 -16.95 13.19
C PRO A 616 51.84 -18.22 13.89
N THR A 617 52.76 -19.10 14.28
CA THR A 617 52.49 -20.41 14.89
C THR A 617 52.19 -20.33 16.40
N LEU A 618 51.23 -21.14 16.87
CA LEU A 618 50.89 -21.27 18.30
C LEU A 618 51.83 -22.25 19.04
N PRO A 619 52.21 -21.99 20.32
CA PRO A 619 52.89 -22.96 21.17
C PRO A 619 51.94 -24.04 21.74
N GLN A 620 52.50 -25.20 22.09
CA GLN A 620 51.74 -26.37 22.57
C GLN A 620 51.32 -26.31 24.04
N MET A 621 50.32 -27.15 24.38
CA MET A 621 49.72 -27.34 25.71
C MET A 621 50.68 -27.87 26.79
N SER A 622 50.29 -27.68 28.05
CA SER A 622 50.70 -28.54 29.17
C SER A 622 49.53 -28.81 30.12
N VAL A 623 49.51 -29.97 30.77
CA VAL A 623 48.32 -30.57 31.43
C VAL A 623 48.61 -30.98 32.88
N VAL A 624 47.99 -30.32 33.85
CA VAL A 624 47.72 -30.77 35.25
C VAL A 624 46.58 -29.88 35.79
N GLY A 625 45.58 -30.28 36.57
CA GLY A 625 45.21 -31.61 37.10
C GLY A 625 43.89 -31.48 37.91
N ALA A 626 43.30 -32.63 38.27
CA ALA A 626 41.94 -32.78 38.81
C ALA A 626 41.56 -31.94 40.06
N SER A 627 40.27 -31.57 40.15
CA SER A 627 39.38 -31.98 41.25
C SER A 627 37.91 -31.64 40.96
N ALA A 628 37.02 -32.61 41.12
CA ALA A 628 35.57 -32.40 41.12
C ALA A 628 35.02 -32.66 42.53
N PRO A 629 33.92 -31.98 42.90
CA PRO A 629 32.94 -32.57 43.80
C PRO A 629 31.56 -32.59 43.14
N SER A 630 30.93 -33.76 43.13
CA SER A 630 29.50 -33.90 42.90
C SER A 630 28.73 -33.61 44.19
N SER A 631 27.55 -33.00 44.08
CA SER A 631 26.46 -33.12 45.04
C SER A 631 25.16 -32.65 44.41
N ALA A 632 24.19 -33.56 44.33
CA ALA A 632 22.82 -33.20 43.97
C ALA A 632 22.17 -32.49 45.17
N THR A 633 21.44 -31.42 44.91
CA THR A 633 20.49 -30.83 45.87
C THR A 633 19.13 -30.75 45.20
N GLN A 634 18.13 -31.35 45.84
CA GLN A 634 16.75 -31.39 45.35
C GLN A 634 16.12 -29.99 45.43
N ILE A 635 15.29 -29.66 44.43
CA ILE A 635 14.46 -28.46 44.44
C ILE A 635 13.20 -28.77 45.29
N PRO A 636 12.94 -28.04 46.40
CA PRO A 636 11.64 -28.09 47.07
C PRO A 636 10.62 -27.23 46.30
N PRO A 637 9.36 -27.67 46.13
CA PRO A 637 8.35 -26.89 45.42
C PRO A 637 7.85 -25.74 46.30
N SER A 638 7.78 -24.54 45.73
CA SER A 638 7.32 -23.32 46.42
C SER A 638 6.32 -22.54 45.57
N THR A 639 5.07 -23.00 45.65
CA THR A 639 3.83 -22.19 45.79
C THR A 639 3.55 -21.03 44.82
N ALA A 640 2.47 -21.18 44.05
CA ALA A 640 1.82 -20.11 43.30
C ALA A 640 1.24 -18.99 44.22
N PRO A 641 1.10 -17.75 43.73
CA PRO A 641 0.42 -16.68 44.48
C PRO A 641 -1.07 -16.98 44.64
N ALA A 642 -1.61 -16.78 45.84
CA ALA A 642 -3.03 -16.96 46.11
C ALA A 642 -3.88 -15.80 45.54
N PRO A 643 -5.11 -16.08 45.04
CA PRO A 643 -5.99 -15.04 44.51
C PRO A 643 -6.59 -14.16 45.62
N ALA A 644 -6.88 -12.90 45.29
CA ALA A 644 -7.58 -11.98 46.18
C ALA A 644 -9.03 -12.46 46.45
N PRO A 645 -9.58 -12.22 47.66
CA PRO A 645 -10.83 -12.86 48.09
C PRO A 645 -12.07 -12.25 47.44
N ALA A 646 -12.91 -13.10 46.86
CA ALA A 646 -14.29 -12.76 46.53
C ALA A 646 -15.18 -12.82 47.79
N PRO A 647 -16.15 -11.90 47.97
CA PRO A 647 -17.13 -11.99 49.06
C PRO A 647 -18.19 -13.08 48.78
N ALA A 648 -18.52 -13.87 49.80
CA ALA A 648 -19.46 -15.00 49.77
C ALA A 648 -20.85 -14.65 50.39
N PRO A 649 -21.94 -15.42 50.11
CA PRO A 649 -23.25 -14.79 49.81
C PRO A 649 -24.47 -15.21 50.68
N ALA A 650 -25.67 -14.79 50.22
CA ALA A 650 -27.06 -15.22 50.54
C ALA A 650 -27.76 -14.53 51.75
N GLN A 651 -28.82 -13.71 51.56
CA GLN A 651 -30.27 -14.00 51.30
C GLN A 651 -31.06 -14.50 52.55
N PRO A 652 -32.42 -14.41 52.67
CA PRO A 652 -33.47 -14.07 51.67
C PRO A 652 -34.66 -13.14 52.15
N ALA A 653 -35.64 -12.92 51.26
CA ALA A 653 -37.10 -12.63 51.51
C ALA A 653 -37.51 -11.26 52.15
N SER A 654 -38.73 -10.72 52.04
CA SER A 654 -40.01 -11.13 51.40
C SER A 654 -40.86 -9.92 50.92
N ALA A 655 -42.02 -10.17 50.28
CA ALA A 655 -42.92 -9.18 49.66
C ALA A 655 -44.03 -8.56 50.57
N ALA A 656 -44.86 -7.69 49.95
CA ALA A 656 -46.14 -7.07 50.39
C ALA A 656 -46.02 -5.79 51.27
N ASP A 657 -46.84 -4.73 51.17
CA ASP A 657 -48.28 -4.65 50.86
C ASP A 657 -48.79 -3.17 50.71
N LYS A 658 -50.01 -2.97 50.19
CA LYS A 658 -50.98 -1.83 50.39
C LYS A 658 -50.69 -0.34 50.02
N THR A 659 -51.35 0.07 48.93
CA THR A 659 -52.44 1.09 48.84
C THR A 659 -52.62 2.22 49.87
N THR A 660 -52.79 3.46 49.37
CA THR A 660 -53.74 4.58 49.72
C THR A 660 -53.02 5.94 49.65
N ALA A 661 -53.62 7.12 49.46
CA ALA A 661 -54.83 7.67 48.81
C ALA A 661 -54.94 9.15 49.29
N ALA A 662 -55.51 10.05 48.48
CA ALA A 662 -55.87 11.45 48.84
C ALA A 662 -54.68 12.44 49.07
N THR A 663 -54.79 13.78 48.94
CA THR A 663 -55.97 14.67 48.77
C THR A 663 -55.61 16.03 48.12
N THR A 664 -56.59 16.72 47.52
CA THR A 664 -56.77 18.20 47.34
C THR A 664 -55.80 19.07 46.52
N ALA A 665 -56.39 19.89 45.64
CA ALA A 665 -55.84 21.10 45.01
C ALA A 665 -56.03 22.36 45.92
N PRO A 666 -55.60 23.59 45.54
CA PRO A 666 -56.33 24.38 44.53
C PRO A 666 -55.51 25.31 43.58
N VAL A 667 -55.88 25.25 42.29
CA VAL A 667 -56.25 26.32 41.32
C VAL A 667 -56.33 27.77 41.90
N PRO A 668 -55.81 28.84 41.23
CA PRO A 668 -56.47 29.44 40.05
C PRO A 668 -55.53 29.88 38.89
N SER A 669 -55.78 29.45 37.63
CA SER A 669 -56.54 30.13 36.54
C SER A 669 -55.74 31.20 35.77
N GLY A 670 -55.72 31.28 34.43
CA GLY A 670 -56.35 30.50 33.36
C GLY A 670 -55.56 30.70 32.03
N SER A 671 -55.76 29.86 31.00
CA SER A 671 -56.55 30.18 29.78
C SER A 671 -56.18 31.52 29.08
N GLU A 672 -55.87 31.59 27.78
CA GLU A 672 -56.14 30.64 26.69
C GLU A 672 -55.32 30.97 25.41
N THR A 673 -55.47 30.11 24.39
CA THR A 673 -55.18 30.24 22.95
C THR A 673 -55.09 31.66 22.34
N GLY A 674 -54.35 31.95 21.26
CA GLY A 674 -53.63 31.09 20.30
C GLY A 674 -53.43 31.82 18.94
N ASN A 675 -52.90 31.13 17.93
CA ASN A 675 -52.84 31.48 16.49
C ASN A 675 -52.15 32.79 15.99
N ALA A 676 -51.06 32.55 15.24
CA ALA A 676 -50.90 32.89 13.80
C ALA A 676 -50.59 34.32 13.28
N GLU A 677 -49.65 34.31 12.32
CA GLU A 677 -49.47 35.19 11.14
C GLU A 677 -48.82 36.59 11.22
N HIS A 678 -47.81 36.75 10.32
CA HIS A 678 -47.34 37.92 9.56
C HIS A 678 -47.48 39.36 10.09
N HIS A 679 -46.34 40.10 10.15
CA HIS A 679 -45.92 40.96 9.02
C HIS A 679 -44.51 41.58 9.17
N ASP A 680 -44.07 42.21 8.08
CA ASP A 680 -42.78 42.89 7.84
C ASP A 680 -42.52 44.15 8.70
N GLY A 681 -41.27 44.63 8.75
CA GLY A 681 -40.96 45.93 9.37
C GLY A 681 -39.47 46.33 9.37
N MET A 682 -39.00 46.93 8.29
CA MET A 682 -37.61 47.35 8.03
C MET A 682 -37.24 48.71 8.69
N VAL A 683 -35.92 49.00 8.82
CA VAL A 683 -35.25 50.34 8.89
C VAL A 683 -34.72 50.92 10.25
N SER A 684 -33.38 50.86 10.40
CA SER A 684 -32.38 51.90 10.78
C SER A 684 -32.57 52.89 11.95
N THR A 685 -31.54 53.01 12.83
CA THR A 685 -30.69 54.22 12.98
C THR A 685 -29.50 54.00 13.96
N ALA A 686 -28.39 54.74 13.79
CA ALA A 686 -27.17 54.74 14.65
C ALA A 686 -27.04 56.07 15.44
N PRO A 687 -26.12 56.23 16.44
CA PRO A 687 -24.72 56.61 16.17
C PRO A 687 -23.62 56.16 17.20
N VAL A 688 -22.35 56.56 16.94
CA VAL A 688 -21.05 56.15 17.55
C VAL A 688 -20.11 57.39 17.59
N PRO A 689 -19.31 57.76 18.64
CA PRO A 689 -18.01 57.14 19.11
C PRO A 689 -17.84 57.17 20.68
N PRO A 690 -16.64 57.03 21.38
CA PRO A 690 -15.23 56.93 20.94
C PRO A 690 -14.25 55.89 21.59
N GLN A 691 -13.30 55.42 20.75
CA GLN A 691 -11.80 55.38 20.86
C GLN A 691 -11.09 54.77 22.11
N ASN A 692 -10.07 53.90 22.01
CA ASN A 692 -8.82 53.95 21.21
C ASN A 692 -8.06 52.60 21.15
N ALA A 693 -7.11 52.43 20.21
CA ALA A 693 -6.26 51.23 20.02
C ALA A 693 -4.84 51.59 19.50
N PRO A 694 -3.87 50.63 19.54
CA PRO A 694 -2.97 50.38 18.39
C PRO A 694 -2.58 48.88 18.22
N ALA A 695 -1.97 48.37 17.15
CA ALA A 695 -1.93 48.67 15.71
C ALA A 695 -1.23 47.48 14.99
N MET A 696 -1.61 47.13 13.74
CA MET A 696 -0.89 46.15 12.88
C MET A 696 -0.80 46.65 11.42
N PRO A 697 0.22 46.26 10.63
CA PRO A 697 0.41 46.71 9.25
C PRO A 697 -0.32 45.85 8.19
N GLN A 698 -0.61 46.46 7.03
CA GLN A 698 -1.33 45.86 5.89
C GLN A 698 -0.41 45.46 4.72
N PRO A 699 -0.88 44.59 3.78
CA PRO A 699 -0.15 44.16 2.59
C PRO A 699 -0.38 45.07 1.37
N ALA A 700 0.43 44.89 0.32
CA ALA A 700 0.33 45.62 -0.95
C ALA A 700 0.25 44.69 -2.18
N GLN A 701 -0.39 45.17 -3.24
CA GLN A 701 -0.62 44.49 -4.53
C GLN A 701 -0.66 45.57 -5.66
N PRO A 702 -0.68 45.22 -6.97
CA PRO A 702 0.51 44.94 -7.78
C PRO A 702 0.70 45.90 -8.98
N THR A 703 1.88 45.93 -9.60
CA THR A 703 2.11 46.64 -10.88
C THR A 703 3.05 45.92 -11.86
N GLN A 704 2.70 46.03 -13.13
CA GLN A 704 3.46 45.79 -14.38
C GLN A 704 2.85 46.72 -15.46
N PRO A 705 3.43 46.89 -16.68
CA PRO A 705 4.60 46.24 -17.28
C PRO A 705 5.65 47.22 -17.87
N ALA A 706 6.77 46.72 -18.44
CA ALA A 706 7.19 46.97 -19.84
C ALA A 706 8.68 46.67 -20.18
N SER A 707 8.88 46.14 -21.40
CA SER A 707 10.03 46.34 -22.31
C SER A 707 11.35 45.53 -22.18
N GLN A 708 11.96 45.34 -23.35
CA GLN A 708 13.03 44.40 -23.73
C GLN A 708 14.46 45.05 -23.76
N PRO A 709 15.54 44.33 -24.12
CA PRO A 709 16.87 44.52 -23.52
C PRO A 709 17.89 45.26 -24.41
N PRO A 710 19.13 45.48 -23.89
CA PRO A 710 20.31 45.75 -24.71
C PRO A 710 21.28 44.56 -24.81
N THR A 711 21.97 44.46 -25.95
CA THR A 711 23.11 43.57 -26.25
C THR A 711 24.45 44.32 -26.13
N THR A 712 25.57 43.60 -26.37
CA THR A 712 26.95 44.10 -26.64
C THR A 712 27.79 44.56 -25.43
N THR A 713 29.13 44.39 -25.36
CA THR A 713 30.13 43.47 -25.98
C THR A 713 31.46 43.59 -25.20
N ASP A 714 32.41 42.65 -25.44
CA ASP A 714 33.88 42.83 -25.31
C ASP A 714 34.52 42.88 -23.89
N SER A 715 35.75 42.39 -23.65
CA SER A 715 36.74 41.70 -24.52
C SER A 715 37.88 40.99 -23.72
N SER A 716 38.77 40.29 -24.46
CA SER A 716 40.11 39.75 -24.10
C SER A 716 40.21 38.40 -23.37
N GLY A 717 41.12 37.46 -23.72
CA GLY A 717 41.95 37.35 -24.95
C GLY A 717 43.22 36.48 -24.85
N ASN A 718 43.33 35.42 -25.66
CA ASN A 718 44.53 34.82 -26.33
C ASN A 718 44.20 33.37 -26.81
N ASN A 719 44.37 32.95 -28.07
CA ASN A 719 45.57 32.79 -28.93
C ASN A 719 46.56 31.72 -28.42
N THR A 720 47.10 30.76 -29.20
CA THR A 720 47.07 30.40 -30.65
C THR A 720 47.17 28.85 -30.77
N ASP A 721 47.18 28.10 -31.90
CA ASP A 721 47.17 28.27 -33.38
C ASP A 721 46.63 26.95 -34.01
N GLY A 722 46.53 26.67 -35.32
CA GLY A 722 46.78 27.45 -36.54
C GLY A 722 46.68 26.61 -37.83
N THR A 723 46.38 27.24 -38.98
CA THR A 723 46.69 26.81 -40.39
C THR A 723 46.03 25.52 -40.97
N ASP A 724 45.55 25.42 -42.23
CA ASP A 724 45.44 26.38 -43.36
C ASP A 724 44.50 25.89 -44.52
N ARG A 725 44.28 26.76 -45.53
CA ARG A 725 43.84 26.54 -46.94
C ARG A 725 42.35 26.45 -47.35
N LYS A 726 41.89 27.62 -47.85
CA LYS A 726 40.86 27.96 -48.87
C LYS A 726 41.20 27.42 -50.32
N PRO A 727 40.41 27.70 -51.40
CA PRO A 727 38.94 27.76 -51.59
C PRO A 727 38.45 27.25 -53.00
N ALA A 728 37.22 27.66 -53.40
CA ALA A 728 36.64 27.80 -54.76
C ALA A 728 35.97 26.56 -55.41
N ALA A 729 34.88 26.67 -56.21
CA ALA A 729 33.85 27.72 -56.41
C ALA A 729 32.67 27.13 -57.24
N ASN A 730 31.50 27.81 -57.25
CA ASN A 730 30.50 27.98 -58.35
C ASN A 730 30.24 26.85 -59.40
N SER A 731 29.02 26.55 -59.88
CA SER A 731 27.74 27.30 -59.86
C SER A 731 26.53 26.47 -60.35
N SER A 732 25.32 27.04 -60.13
CA SER A 732 24.17 27.12 -61.05
C SER A 732 23.29 25.89 -61.43
N ALA A 733 22.01 26.04 -61.05
CA ALA A 733 20.80 25.92 -61.88
C ALA A 733 20.14 24.55 -62.19
N SER A 734 18.97 24.36 -61.56
CA SER A 734 17.78 23.63 -62.05
C SER A 734 17.19 24.30 -63.34
N PRO A 735 16.16 23.79 -64.07
CA PRO A 735 15.01 22.98 -63.61
C PRO A 735 14.57 21.89 -64.64
N PRO A 736 13.28 21.47 -64.76
CA PRO A 736 12.71 20.38 -63.96
C PRO A 736 12.15 19.22 -64.82
N GLY A 737 11.83 18.11 -64.15
CA GLY A 737 11.06 16.97 -64.66
C GLY A 737 10.48 16.18 -63.50
#